data_AF-A0A512RI60-F1
#
_entry.id   AF-A0A512RI60-F1
#
_cell.length_a   1.000
_cell.length_b   1.000
_cell.length_c   1.000
_cell.angle_alpha   90.00
_cell.angle_beta   90.00
_cell.angle_gamma   90.00
#
_symmetry.space_group_name_H-M   'P 1'
#
loop_
_entity.id
_entity.type
_entity.pdbx_description
1 polymer ?
#
loop_
_entity_poly.entity_id
_entity_poly.type
_entity_poly.pdbx_seq_one_letter_code
_entity_poly.pdbx_strand_id
1 'polypeptide(L)'
;MTGWKRTIAFVICIISFFPLSAQYKISGIVKDAHTQEVIPFATLQFVGTNTGMVTDAEGAYVFDLTAIPADSLLVRVMGYQRTVMFVDRNLRDQTINFEISRGDVSLKQYEVKANVNFALILLRHIIRRKPENNYERLESYKYEIYNKLELDIKNLNTIKLSRNRFTKPFSFILKNIDSTTEAQPFLPVFLTESISDYYFQRSPKKTKEVIKASRTSGLDNESVTKFLGGMYQNINVYDNFIPVFDKSFVSPISNSGAVFYNYRITDTQYVHHHRFIKMNFEPRRKGENVFVGELWVQDSTFAIQKMSMSVPGDANINFVRKVSLVQEFKPFRDSSRWYLAKDKFIVDFWTPSPKPTKTIDFIGRKTTTYSDFVANDTAATNIFTEKRYPQNIVVADSARNRPDSFWASNRHESLSVNEQAIYKMVDTLQKMPLFQKYSNTIRFLATGYKPFGPLEWGPYFYLFSQNRLEGFRVRLDLGTTPQFHKDLYLNGYLAYGFGDDRFKGKLSALWLLKRHPRMYVYGSFTRDLDNGATYYDEVGTDNIFSLAIRKPNVPQKFMLIDEKRAEFYKEYYSGFSHHFSLVHKQFLPFDPLPAASLYPHHGNGLDPMTNMEVAVKLRYAFREEFLEGNYYRFSLGSKYPIVEIKYAVGVQGIMKSNYHYHKAGVTVSDQVKLPPFGSLYYNVFGGKIFGPAMPYTLLEVHPGNEIYYYNKYAFNMMNRFEFLSDEYAGFNIEHTLGSGIFNYIPLVRKLKFRQFWTAKGIIGKLSDDNKALNLDHGYPFKTLQGNPYLEVGTGIENILKFIRVDFVWRLAPRPLPDEAYERRFGIFGSFKLQF
;
A
#
# COMPACT_ATOMS: atom_id res chain seq x y z
N MET A 1 83.60 -12.08 -21.53
CA MET A 1 82.29 -12.77 -21.52
C MET A 1 81.19 -11.90 -22.16
N THR A 2 81.37 -11.48 -23.42
CA THR A 2 80.50 -10.51 -24.11
C THR A 2 79.57 -11.14 -25.16
N GLY A 3 79.65 -12.46 -25.37
CA GLY A 3 78.84 -13.19 -26.38
C GLY A 3 77.38 -13.41 -25.99
N TRP A 4 77.07 -13.63 -24.71
CA TRP A 4 75.71 -14.01 -24.28
C TRP A 4 74.70 -12.87 -24.27
N LYS A 5 75.15 -11.61 -24.14
CA LYS A 5 74.23 -10.46 -24.19
C LYS A 5 73.62 -10.24 -25.58
N ARG A 6 74.36 -10.58 -26.65
CA ARG A 6 73.88 -10.46 -28.04
C ARG A 6 72.90 -11.58 -28.41
N THR A 7 73.14 -12.81 -27.96
CA THR A 7 72.18 -13.91 -28.16
C THR A 7 70.90 -13.71 -27.35
N ILE A 8 70.97 -13.23 -26.12
CA ILE A 8 69.77 -12.92 -25.31
C ILE A 8 68.96 -11.77 -25.96
N ALA A 9 69.62 -10.72 -26.45
CA ALA A 9 68.94 -9.64 -27.17
C ALA A 9 68.27 -10.13 -28.47
N PHE A 10 68.90 -11.04 -29.21
CA PHE A 10 68.33 -11.61 -30.44
C PHE A 10 67.13 -12.54 -30.15
N VAL A 11 67.19 -13.33 -29.08
CA VAL A 11 66.06 -14.17 -28.63
C VAL A 11 64.90 -13.33 -28.12
N ILE A 12 65.16 -12.24 -27.38
CA ILE A 12 64.10 -11.30 -26.93
C ILE A 12 63.47 -10.57 -28.13
N CYS A 13 64.26 -10.22 -29.15
CA CYS A 13 63.74 -9.58 -30.36
C CYS A 13 62.87 -10.53 -31.20
N ILE A 14 63.22 -11.82 -31.27
CA ILE A 14 62.41 -12.85 -31.97
C ILE A 14 61.12 -13.18 -31.20
N ILE A 15 61.15 -13.19 -29.86
CA ILE A 15 59.94 -13.39 -29.04
C ILE A 15 58.99 -12.18 -29.12
N SER A 16 59.51 -10.98 -29.43
CA SER A 16 58.72 -9.76 -29.59
C SER A 16 57.92 -9.67 -30.91
N PHE A 17 58.12 -10.63 -31.84
CA PHE A 17 57.43 -10.68 -33.13
C PHE A 17 56.28 -11.69 -33.22
N PHE A 18 55.93 -12.37 -32.12
CA PHE A 18 54.68 -13.13 -32.09
C PHE A 18 53.49 -12.16 -31.99
N PRO A 19 52.58 -12.12 -32.99
CA PRO A 19 51.37 -11.34 -32.85
C PRO A 19 50.52 -11.96 -31.73
N LEU A 20 50.40 -11.25 -30.60
CA LEU A 20 49.28 -11.47 -29.69
C LEU A 20 48.01 -11.20 -30.50
N SER A 21 47.37 -12.27 -30.99
CA SER A 21 46.05 -12.16 -31.62
C SER A 21 45.09 -11.60 -30.58
N ALA A 22 44.62 -10.37 -30.80
CA ALA A 22 43.59 -9.77 -29.96
C ALA A 22 42.32 -10.61 -30.11
N GLN A 23 41.93 -11.32 -29.06
CA GLN A 23 40.69 -12.08 -29.03
C GLN A 23 39.53 -11.15 -28.65
N TYR A 24 38.47 -11.18 -29.45
CA TYR A 24 37.18 -10.61 -29.14
C TYR A 24 36.40 -11.62 -28.31
N LYS A 25 35.83 -11.16 -27.20
CA LYS A 25 35.05 -11.99 -26.30
C LYS A 25 33.61 -11.50 -26.24
N ILE A 26 32.69 -12.41 -26.53
CA ILE A 26 31.24 -12.14 -26.49
C ILE A 26 30.60 -13.15 -25.54
N SER A 27 30.08 -12.68 -24.42
CA SER A 27 29.44 -13.54 -23.42
C SER A 27 27.97 -13.19 -23.22
N GLY A 28 27.20 -14.07 -22.59
CA GLY A 28 25.81 -13.76 -22.26
C GLY A 28 25.03 -14.94 -21.72
N ILE A 29 23.77 -14.71 -21.37
CA ILE A 29 22.82 -15.73 -20.91
C ILE A 29 21.55 -15.69 -21.76
N VAL A 30 20.98 -16.87 -22.06
CA VAL A 30 19.69 -17.01 -22.77
C VAL A 30 18.58 -17.35 -21.78
N LYS A 31 17.48 -16.60 -21.81
CA LYS A 31 16.34 -16.71 -20.89
C LYS A 31 14.99 -16.65 -21.59
N ASP A 32 13.98 -17.25 -20.96
CA ASP A 32 12.58 -17.10 -21.34
C ASP A 32 12.04 -15.71 -20.91
N ALA A 33 11.49 -14.96 -21.86
CA ALA A 33 10.99 -13.60 -21.60
C ALA A 33 9.83 -13.54 -20.57
N HIS A 34 9.04 -14.60 -20.44
CA HIS A 34 7.91 -14.68 -19.52
C HIS A 34 8.32 -15.21 -18.15
N THR A 35 8.95 -16.38 -18.09
CA THR A 35 9.27 -17.05 -16.81
C THR A 35 10.57 -16.54 -16.18
N GLN A 36 11.44 -15.90 -16.96
CA GLN A 36 12.80 -15.50 -16.57
C GLN A 36 13.69 -16.68 -16.14
N GLU A 37 13.26 -17.91 -16.45
CA GLU A 37 14.06 -19.12 -16.29
C GLU A 37 15.14 -19.15 -17.40
N VAL A 38 16.32 -19.65 -17.05
CA VAL A 38 17.43 -19.85 -18.00
C VAL A 38 17.09 -20.95 -18.97
N ILE A 39 17.51 -20.79 -20.23
CA ILE A 39 17.29 -21.78 -21.27
C ILE A 39 18.63 -22.47 -21.53
N PRO A 40 18.82 -23.69 -20.99
CA PRO A 40 20.02 -24.45 -21.25
C PRO A 40 20.03 -24.96 -22.69
N PHE A 41 21.24 -25.16 -23.22
CA PHE A 41 21.46 -25.73 -24.56
C PHE A 41 20.79 -24.98 -25.73
N ALA A 42 20.63 -23.66 -25.59
CA ALA A 42 20.17 -22.79 -26.67
C ALA A 42 21.25 -22.64 -27.75
N THR A 43 20.88 -22.75 -29.02
CA THR A 43 21.83 -22.62 -30.14
C THR A 43 22.00 -21.15 -30.51
N LEU A 44 23.24 -20.65 -30.45
CA LEU A 44 23.65 -19.32 -30.89
C LEU A 44 24.43 -19.41 -32.21
N GLN A 45 24.16 -18.49 -33.13
CA GLN A 45 24.82 -18.46 -34.43
C GLN A 45 24.95 -17.02 -34.94
N PHE A 46 26.13 -16.67 -35.47
CA PHE A 46 26.29 -15.41 -36.20
C PHE A 46 25.57 -15.48 -37.55
N VAL A 47 24.67 -14.52 -37.80
CA VAL A 47 23.77 -14.53 -38.97
C VAL A 47 24.59 -14.61 -40.26
N GLY A 48 24.31 -15.59 -41.11
CA GLY A 48 24.99 -15.79 -42.39
C GLY A 48 26.33 -16.53 -42.32
N THR A 49 26.73 -17.05 -41.16
CA THR A 49 28.00 -17.76 -40.97
C THR A 49 27.80 -19.11 -40.28
N ASN A 50 28.81 -19.99 -40.35
CA ASN A 50 28.80 -21.28 -39.62
C ASN A 50 29.38 -21.16 -38.20
N THR A 51 29.73 -19.95 -37.75
CA THR A 51 30.27 -19.73 -36.41
C THR A 51 29.12 -19.65 -35.41
N GLY A 52 29.06 -20.62 -34.50
CA GLY A 52 28.01 -20.74 -33.50
C GLY A 52 28.47 -21.56 -32.29
N MET A 53 27.69 -21.50 -31.22
CA MET A 53 27.92 -22.20 -29.95
C MET A 53 26.58 -22.56 -29.33
N VAL A 54 26.59 -23.45 -28.34
CA VAL A 54 25.43 -23.83 -27.55
C VAL A 54 25.62 -23.36 -26.11
N THR A 55 24.57 -22.86 -25.45
CA THR A 55 24.66 -22.48 -24.03
C THR A 55 24.88 -23.69 -23.11
N ASP A 56 25.51 -23.45 -21.96
CA ASP A 56 25.69 -24.45 -20.90
C ASP A 56 24.39 -24.73 -20.12
N ALA A 57 24.49 -25.52 -19.04
CA ALA A 57 23.36 -25.91 -18.19
C ALA A 57 22.74 -24.73 -17.43
N GLU A 58 23.53 -23.68 -17.21
CA GLU A 58 23.12 -22.42 -16.59
C GLU A 58 22.59 -21.42 -17.65
N GLY A 59 22.55 -21.81 -18.92
CA GLY A 59 22.08 -20.99 -20.04
C GLY A 59 23.07 -19.91 -20.48
N ALA A 60 24.32 -19.96 -20.02
CA ALA A 60 25.39 -19.03 -20.36
C ALA A 60 26.18 -19.48 -21.60
N TYR A 61 26.81 -18.53 -22.30
CA TYR A 61 27.71 -18.78 -23.41
C TYR A 61 28.87 -17.79 -23.44
N VAL A 62 29.98 -18.19 -24.04
CA VAL A 62 31.17 -17.36 -24.26
C VAL A 62 31.79 -17.70 -25.61
N PHE A 63 31.82 -16.75 -26.53
CA PHE A 63 32.58 -16.83 -27.77
C PHE A 63 33.94 -16.16 -27.59
N ASP A 64 35.02 -16.91 -27.82
CA ASP A 64 36.38 -16.38 -27.98
C ASP A 64 36.73 -16.38 -29.48
N LEU A 65 36.79 -15.20 -30.09
CA LEU A 65 36.88 -15.03 -31.54
C LEU A 65 38.13 -14.21 -31.91
N THR A 66 38.79 -14.58 -33.00
CA THR A 66 39.91 -13.78 -33.55
C THR A 66 39.42 -12.54 -34.31
N ALA A 67 38.20 -12.58 -34.84
CA ALA A 67 37.49 -11.47 -35.45
C ALA A 67 35.96 -11.69 -35.35
N ILE A 68 35.17 -10.62 -35.26
CA ILE A 68 33.71 -10.71 -35.21
C ILE A 68 33.16 -11.04 -36.61
N PRO A 69 32.57 -12.24 -36.82
CA PRO A 69 32.27 -12.75 -38.16
C PRO A 69 30.99 -12.16 -38.79
N ALA A 70 30.07 -11.62 -37.99
CA ALA A 70 28.88 -10.89 -38.45
C ALA A 70 28.48 -9.79 -37.46
N ASP A 71 27.64 -8.83 -37.89
CA ASP A 71 27.12 -7.75 -37.03
C ASP A 71 25.89 -8.17 -36.20
N SER A 72 25.46 -9.42 -36.33
CA SER A 72 24.21 -9.92 -35.78
C SER A 72 24.39 -11.34 -35.23
N LEU A 73 24.01 -11.54 -33.97
CA LEU A 73 23.98 -12.83 -33.29
C LEU A 73 22.53 -13.28 -33.15
N LEU A 74 22.24 -14.49 -33.61
CA LEU A 74 20.92 -15.12 -33.59
C LEU A 74 20.89 -16.20 -32.52
N VAL A 75 19.82 -16.23 -31.72
CA VAL A 75 19.48 -17.38 -30.87
C VAL A 75 18.33 -18.15 -31.49
N ARG A 76 18.50 -19.47 -31.57
CA ARG A 76 17.48 -20.42 -32.02
C ARG A 76 17.29 -21.50 -30.96
N VAL A 77 16.06 -21.60 -30.48
CA VAL A 77 15.61 -22.65 -29.57
C VAL A 77 14.28 -23.19 -30.09
N MET A 78 14.10 -24.51 -30.03
CA MET A 78 12.84 -25.13 -30.41
C MET A 78 11.74 -24.64 -29.47
N GLY A 79 10.60 -24.20 -30.02
CA GLY A 79 9.49 -23.62 -29.23
C GLY A 79 9.58 -22.11 -29.01
N TYR A 80 10.64 -21.45 -29.51
CA TYR A 80 10.86 -20.02 -29.32
C TYR A 80 10.93 -19.26 -30.65
N GLN A 81 10.55 -17.98 -30.62
CA GLN A 81 10.77 -17.08 -31.74
C GLN A 81 12.28 -16.87 -31.94
N ARG A 82 12.68 -16.76 -33.21
CA ARG A 82 14.06 -16.42 -33.54
C ARG A 82 14.32 -14.98 -33.13
N THR A 83 15.23 -14.77 -32.19
CA THR A 83 15.63 -13.43 -31.73
C THR A 83 17.04 -13.13 -32.23
N VAL A 84 17.19 -11.98 -32.87
CA VAL A 84 18.47 -11.49 -33.39
C VAL A 84 18.87 -10.25 -32.61
N MET A 85 20.12 -10.19 -32.15
CA MET A 85 20.69 -9.03 -31.49
C MET A 85 21.93 -8.53 -32.24
N PHE A 86 22.10 -7.21 -32.24
CA PHE A 86 23.26 -6.55 -32.85
C PHE A 86 24.53 -6.78 -32.03
N VAL A 87 25.65 -6.97 -32.72
CA VAL A 87 27.00 -7.16 -32.16
C VAL A 87 27.86 -5.99 -32.60
N ASP A 88 28.40 -5.22 -31.64
CA ASP A 88 29.27 -4.09 -31.94
C ASP A 88 30.67 -4.58 -32.31
N ARG A 89 31.10 -4.31 -33.54
CA ARG A 89 32.40 -4.76 -34.07
C ARG A 89 33.60 -4.01 -33.45
N ASN A 90 33.36 -2.88 -32.79
CA ASN A 90 34.41 -2.05 -32.22
C ASN A 90 34.75 -2.43 -30.76
N LEU A 91 33.86 -3.18 -30.09
CA LEU A 91 34.03 -3.59 -28.70
C LEU A 91 34.74 -4.96 -28.61
N ARG A 92 35.86 -4.99 -27.89
CA ARG A 92 36.66 -6.22 -27.66
C ARG A 92 36.01 -7.18 -26.68
N ASP A 93 35.31 -6.65 -25.68
CA ASP A 93 34.53 -7.41 -24.70
C ASP A 93 33.11 -6.85 -24.71
N GLN A 94 32.12 -7.71 -24.93
CA GLN A 94 30.71 -7.32 -24.86
C GLN A 94 29.84 -8.45 -24.31
N THR A 95 28.82 -8.08 -23.53
CA THR A 95 27.85 -9.02 -22.97
C THR A 95 26.49 -8.81 -23.64
N ILE A 96 25.94 -9.88 -24.22
CA ILE A 96 24.66 -9.87 -24.95
C ILE A 96 23.73 -10.91 -24.31
N ASN A 97 22.72 -10.47 -23.56
CA ASN A 97 21.76 -11.37 -22.94
C ASN A 97 20.51 -11.50 -23.82
N PHE A 98 20.09 -12.72 -24.12
CA PHE A 98 18.90 -12.97 -24.93
C PHE A 98 17.68 -13.25 -24.06
N GLU A 99 16.66 -12.39 -24.16
CA GLU A 99 15.30 -12.71 -23.70
C GLU A 99 14.47 -13.13 -24.91
N ILE A 100 14.22 -14.44 -25.04
CA ILE A 100 13.48 -14.98 -26.17
C ILE A 100 12.04 -15.28 -25.77
N SER A 101 11.10 -14.83 -26.61
CA SER A 101 9.68 -15.11 -26.43
C SER A 101 9.33 -16.44 -27.08
N ARG A 102 8.43 -17.21 -26.47
CA ARG A 102 7.94 -18.47 -27.06
C ARG A 102 7.28 -18.17 -28.39
N GLY A 103 7.63 -18.94 -29.41
CA GLY A 103 7.11 -18.81 -30.76
C GLY A 103 6.11 -19.90 -31.04
N ASP A 104 5.09 -19.58 -31.83
CA ASP A 104 4.23 -20.60 -32.41
C ASP A 104 5.08 -21.42 -33.39
N VAL A 105 5.63 -22.54 -32.91
CA VAL A 105 6.15 -23.56 -33.82
C VAL A 105 4.93 -24.18 -34.49
N SER A 106 4.46 -23.52 -35.55
CA SER A 106 3.65 -24.15 -36.57
C SER A 106 4.53 -25.20 -37.26
N LEU A 107 4.68 -26.37 -36.64
CA LEU A 107 4.56 -27.58 -37.45
C LEU A 107 3.27 -27.41 -38.26
N LYS A 108 3.25 -27.74 -39.55
CA LYS A 108 1.99 -27.84 -40.30
C LYS A 108 1.09 -28.82 -39.54
N GLN A 109 0.34 -28.30 -38.59
CA GLN A 109 -0.62 -29.03 -37.83
C GLN A 109 -1.73 -29.23 -38.81
N TYR A 110 -2.02 -30.49 -39.13
CA TYR A 110 -3.33 -30.80 -39.67
C TYR A 110 -4.32 -30.32 -38.62
N GLU A 111 -4.87 -29.13 -38.85
CA GLU A 111 -5.95 -28.57 -38.06
C GLU A 111 -7.15 -29.47 -38.35
N VAL A 112 -7.25 -30.57 -37.61
CA VAL A 112 -8.54 -31.24 -37.45
C VAL A 112 -9.38 -30.18 -36.75
N LYS A 113 -10.21 -29.46 -37.51
CA LYS A 113 -11.27 -28.60 -36.98
C LYS A 113 -12.25 -29.51 -36.26
N ALA A 114 -11.87 -29.98 -35.08
CA ALA A 114 -12.80 -30.55 -34.14
C ALA A 114 -13.75 -29.41 -33.79
N ASN A 115 -15.05 -29.63 -33.96
CA ASN A 115 -16.10 -28.68 -33.62
C ASN A 115 -16.14 -28.36 -32.09
N VAL A 116 -15.19 -28.91 -31.32
CA VAL A 116 -15.13 -28.93 -29.86
C VAL A 116 -13.74 -28.49 -29.39
N ASN A 117 -13.68 -27.42 -28.59
CA ASN A 117 -12.44 -26.95 -27.98
C ASN A 117 -12.08 -27.81 -26.75
N PHE A 118 -11.13 -28.75 -26.91
CA PHE A 118 -10.66 -29.64 -25.84
C PHE A 118 -10.10 -28.90 -24.61
N ALA A 119 -9.51 -27.71 -24.79
CA ALA A 119 -9.02 -26.90 -23.68
C ALA A 119 -10.17 -26.44 -22.77
N LEU A 120 -11.35 -26.14 -23.35
CA LEU A 120 -12.54 -25.82 -22.56
C LEU A 120 -13.12 -27.04 -21.83
N ILE A 121 -13.00 -28.24 -22.41
CA ILE A 121 -13.38 -29.48 -21.71
C ILE A 121 -12.48 -29.72 -20.51
N LEU A 122 -11.15 -29.62 -20.71
CA LEU A 122 -10.18 -29.74 -19.63
C LEU A 122 -10.44 -28.70 -18.53
N LEU A 123 -10.68 -27.44 -18.90
CA LEU A 123 -11.05 -26.38 -17.97
C LEU A 123 -12.31 -26.73 -17.16
N ARG A 124 -13.35 -27.28 -17.80
CA ARG A 124 -14.57 -27.72 -17.08
C ARG A 124 -14.26 -28.81 -16.06
N HIS A 125 -13.39 -29.76 -16.36
CA HIS A 125 -12.96 -30.78 -15.39
C HIS A 125 -12.15 -30.19 -14.24
N ILE A 126 -11.23 -29.26 -14.53
CA ILE A 126 -10.47 -28.51 -13.52
C ILE A 126 -11.44 -27.74 -12.61
N ILE A 127 -12.39 -26.98 -13.17
CA ILE A 127 -13.39 -26.23 -12.39
C ILE A 127 -14.26 -27.16 -11.56
N ARG A 128 -14.66 -28.32 -12.09
CA ARG A 128 -15.46 -29.30 -11.34
C ARG A 128 -14.70 -29.88 -10.14
N ARG A 129 -13.40 -30.19 -10.30
CA ARG A 129 -12.54 -30.72 -9.22
C ARG A 129 -11.83 -29.65 -8.39
N LYS A 130 -12.04 -28.37 -8.71
CA LYS A 130 -11.46 -27.22 -7.99
C LYS A 130 -11.68 -27.30 -6.47
N PRO A 131 -12.88 -27.65 -5.94
CA PRO A 131 -13.07 -27.79 -4.49
C PRO A 131 -12.29 -28.95 -3.87
N GLU A 132 -12.02 -30.02 -4.63
CA GLU A 132 -11.27 -31.22 -4.18
C GLU A 132 -9.76 -30.99 -4.22
N ASN A 133 -9.28 -30.17 -5.16
CA ASN A 133 -7.86 -29.88 -5.34
C ASN A 133 -7.39 -28.66 -4.54
N ASN A 134 -8.30 -27.82 -4.04
CA ASN A 134 -7.96 -26.69 -3.19
C ASN A 134 -7.56 -27.15 -1.78
N TYR A 135 -6.35 -26.81 -1.34
CA TYR A 135 -5.82 -27.16 -0.02
C TYR A 135 -6.57 -26.50 1.15
N GLU A 136 -7.35 -25.45 0.91
CA GLU A 136 -8.24 -24.85 1.93
C GLU A 136 -9.35 -25.80 2.40
N ARG A 137 -9.60 -26.92 1.71
CA ARG A 137 -10.58 -27.91 2.15
C ARG A 137 -10.18 -28.67 3.42
N LEU A 138 -8.88 -28.69 3.74
CA LEU A 138 -8.34 -29.41 4.89
C LEU A 138 -8.87 -28.82 6.21
N GLU A 139 -9.13 -29.67 7.21
CA GLU A 139 -9.69 -29.21 8.50
C GLU A 139 -8.67 -28.43 9.32
N SER A 140 -7.43 -28.91 9.36
CA SER A 140 -6.31 -28.18 9.92
C SER A 140 -5.03 -28.50 9.17
N TYR A 141 -4.09 -27.56 9.18
CA TYR A 141 -2.73 -27.83 8.70
C TYR A 141 -1.72 -26.91 9.39
N LYS A 142 -0.47 -27.37 9.41
CA LYS A 142 0.71 -26.64 9.87
C LYS A 142 1.80 -26.74 8.80
N TYR A 143 2.55 -25.68 8.58
CA TYR A 143 3.80 -25.70 7.82
C TYR A 143 4.75 -24.62 8.31
N GLU A 144 6.02 -24.77 7.96
CA GLU A 144 7.01 -23.70 8.09
C GLU A 144 7.05 -22.88 6.79
N ILE A 145 7.06 -21.56 6.95
CA ILE A 145 7.17 -20.59 5.87
C ILE A 145 8.55 -19.94 5.95
N TYR A 146 9.26 -19.93 4.83
CA TYR A 146 10.37 -19.01 4.62
C TYR A 146 9.99 -17.99 3.55
N ASN A 147 9.93 -16.72 3.95
CA ASN A 147 9.67 -15.58 3.09
C ASN A 147 10.97 -14.80 2.86
N LYS A 148 11.30 -14.58 1.59
CA LYS A 148 12.38 -13.70 1.15
C LYS A 148 11.81 -12.59 0.27
N LEU A 149 12.01 -11.34 0.67
CA LEU A 149 11.60 -10.17 -0.10
C LEU A 149 12.84 -9.32 -0.43
N GLU A 150 12.96 -9.00 -1.70
CA GLU A 150 14.08 -8.28 -2.30
C GLU A 150 13.54 -7.04 -3.01
N LEU A 151 14.26 -5.93 -2.91
CA LEU A 151 14.02 -4.74 -3.73
C LEU A 151 15.33 -4.32 -4.39
N ASP A 152 15.27 -4.23 -5.71
CA ASP A 152 16.40 -3.88 -6.55
C ASP A 152 16.13 -2.61 -7.33
N ILE A 153 17.18 -1.87 -7.64
CA ILE A 153 17.14 -0.66 -8.46
C ILE A 153 17.65 -0.95 -9.87
N LYS A 154 16.88 -0.60 -10.89
CA LYS A 154 17.26 -0.59 -12.30
C LYS A 154 17.52 0.82 -12.82
N ASN A 155 18.19 0.91 -13.98
CA ASN A 155 18.43 2.15 -14.72
C ASN A 155 19.19 3.23 -13.92
N LEU A 156 20.11 2.80 -13.04
CA LEU A 156 20.89 3.71 -12.23
C LEU A 156 22.00 4.38 -13.06
N ASN A 157 22.01 5.71 -13.13
CA ASN A 157 23.02 6.45 -13.86
C ASN A 157 24.36 6.45 -13.11
N THR A 158 25.19 5.45 -13.39
CA THR A 158 26.49 5.20 -12.74
C THR A 158 27.46 6.38 -12.90
N ILE A 159 27.45 7.05 -14.07
CA ILE A 159 28.30 8.21 -14.38
C ILE A 159 27.90 9.40 -13.51
N LYS A 160 26.59 9.71 -13.44
CA LYS A 160 26.08 10.80 -12.62
C LYS A 160 26.33 10.53 -11.14
N LEU A 161 26.11 9.29 -10.69
CA LEU A 161 26.39 8.90 -9.30
C LEU A 161 27.86 9.11 -8.95
N SER A 162 28.78 8.70 -9.82
CA SER A 162 30.22 8.75 -9.59
C SER A 162 30.84 10.14 -9.74
N ARG A 163 30.26 11.02 -10.58
CA ARG A 163 30.80 12.36 -10.86
C ARG A 163 30.18 13.47 -10.00
N ASN A 164 28.93 13.33 -9.58
CA ASN A 164 28.25 14.36 -8.82
C ASN A 164 28.81 14.44 -7.38
N ARG A 165 29.15 15.65 -6.92
CA ARG A 165 29.74 15.92 -5.60
C ARG A 165 28.91 15.35 -4.44
N PHE A 166 27.58 15.33 -4.58
CA PHE A 166 26.67 14.83 -3.55
C PHE A 166 26.54 13.29 -3.52
N THR A 167 26.80 12.60 -4.63
CA THR A 167 26.60 11.14 -4.72
C THR A 167 27.89 10.33 -4.87
N LYS A 168 28.99 10.97 -5.24
CA LYS A 168 30.33 10.37 -5.39
C LYS A 168 30.75 9.52 -4.18
N PRO A 169 30.49 9.92 -2.92
CA PRO A 169 30.85 9.11 -1.75
C PRO A 169 30.12 7.76 -1.69
N PHE A 170 28.99 7.61 -2.37
CA PHE A 170 28.22 6.36 -2.45
C PHE A 170 28.60 5.48 -3.64
N SER A 171 29.60 5.87 -4.45
CA SER A 171 30.01 5.11 -5.65
C SER A 171 30.44 3.67 -5.35
N PHE A 172 30.81 3.33 -4.12
CA PHE A 172 31.13 1.95 -3.72
C PHE A 172 29.96 0.98 -3.91
N ILE A 173 28.71 1.45 -3.83
CA ILE A 173 27.51 0.60 -4.06
C ILE A 173 27.48 0.07 -5.50
N LEU A 174 28.08 0.78 -6.45
CA LEU A 174 28.13 0.37 -7.86
C LEU A 174 28.93 -0.91 -8.07
N LYS A 175 29.80 -1.29 -7.12
CA LYS A 175 30.53 -2.57 -7.17
C LYS A 175 29.62 -3.79 -6.97
N ASN A 176 28.42 -3.57 -6.42
CA ASN A 176 27.43 -4.62 -6.19
C ASN A 176 26.32 -4.60 -7.26
N ILE A 177 26.54 -3.91 -8.39
CA ILE A 177 25.64 -4.02 -9.54
C ILE A 177 25.82 -5.40 -10.14
N ASP A 178 24.73 -6.15 -10.22
CA ASP A 178 24.69 -7.39 -10.95
C ASP A 178 24.33 -7.10 -12.40
N SER A 179 25.28 -7.35 -13.31
CA SER A 179 25.08 -7.29 -14.76
C SER A 179 25.05 -8.68 -15.42
N THR A 180 25.15 -9.75 -14.63
CA THR A 180 25.28 -11.13 -15.10
C THR A 180 23.95 -11.86 -15.06
N THR A 181 23.12 -11.62 -14.04
CA THR A 181 21.91 -12.41 -13.82
C THR A 181 20.71 -11.90 -14.61
N GLU A 182 20.62 -10.64 -15.04
CA GLU A 182 19.47 -10.13 -15.81
C GLU A 182 19.87 -9.33 -17.05
N ALA A 183 18.91 -9.17 -17.97
CA ALA A 183 19.11 -8.42 -19.22
C ALA A 183 19.42 -6.93 -18.97
N GLN A 184 19.02 -6.38 -17.82
CA GLN A 184 19.36 -5.02 -17.39
C GLN A 184 20.09 -5.08 -16.06
N PRO A 185 21.26 -4.41 -15.94
CA PRO A 185 21.98 -4.36 -14.67
C PRO A 185 21.11 -3.77 -13.56
N PHE A 186 21.14 -4.39 -12.39
CA PHE A 186 20.40 -3.93 -11.21
C PHE A 186 21.29 -3.84 -9.97
N LEU A 187 20.92 -2.94 -9.07
CA LEU A 187 21.55 -2.76 -7.77
C LEU A 187 20.58 -3.23 -6.68
N PRO A 188 20.83 -4.36 -6.03
CA PRO A 188 20.04 -4.79 -4.89
C PRO A 188 20.21 -3.83 -3.72
N VAL A 189 19.10 -3.29 -3.18
CA VAL A 189 19.15 -2.27 -2.12
C VAL A 189 18.46 -2.69 -0.83
N PHE A 190 17.60 -3.69 -0.87
CA PHE A 190 16.88 -4.17 0.30
C PHE A 190 16.67 -5.68 0.21
N LEU A 191 16.90 -6.36 1.32
CA LEU A 191 16.63 -7.77 1.50
C LEU A 191 16.04 -7.97 2.90
N THR A 192 14.93 -8.70 2.96
CA THR A 192 14.35 -9.15 4.22
C THR A 192 13.98 -10.61 4.13
N GLU A 193 14.26 -11.32 5.22
CA GLU A 193 14.04 -12.75 5.37
C GLU A 193 13.24 -12.98 6.65
N SER A 194 12.25 -13.85 6.59
CA SER A 194 11.53 -14.31 7.78
C SER A 194 11.24 -15.79 7.71
N ILE A 195 11.34 -16.45 8.87
CA ILE A 195 10.96 -17.84 9.08
C ILE A 195 9.83 -17.85 10.11
N SER A 196 8.69 -18.43 9.74
CA SER A 196 7.51 -18.52 10.60
C SER A 196 6.86 -19.89 10.56
N ASP A 197 6.23 -20.27 11.66
CA ASP A 197 5.32 -21.42 11.68
C ASP A 197 3.90 -20.93 11.44
N TYR A 198 3.23 -21.48 10.44
CA TYR A 198 1.86 -21.15 10.10
C TYR A 198 0.92 -22.28 10.49
N TYR A 199 -0.23 -21.90 11.03
CA TYR A 199 -1.25 -22.78 11.56
C TYR A 199 -2.62 -22.36 11.03
N PHE A 200 -3.37 -23.32 10.52
CA PHE A 200 -4.72 -23.12 10.02
C PHE A 200 -5.69 -24.12 10.64
N GLN A 201 -6.90 -23.63 10.93
CA GLN A 201 -8.06 -24.44 11.28
C GLN A 201 -9.29 -23.90 10.53
N ARG A 202 -10.07 -24.79 9.93
CA ARG A 202 -11.21 -24.45 9.07
C ARG A 202 -12.46 -24.05 9.86
N SER A 203 -12.79 -24.79 10.92
CA SER A 203 -14.01 -24.61 11.70
C SER A 203 -13.74 -24.51 13.21
N PRO A 204 -13.98 -23.34 13.84
CA PRO A 204 -14.14 -22.03 13.22
C PRO A 204 -12.86 -21.59 12.48
N LYS A 205 -12.98 -20.76 11.42
CA LYS A 205 -11.83 -20.34 10.60
C LYS A 205 -10.82 -19.53 11.42
N LYS A 206 -9.70 -20.15 11.80
CA LYS A 206 -8.62 -19.54 12.59
C LYS A 206 -7.30 -19.71 11.87
N THR A 207 -6.48 -18.67 11.92
CA THR A 207 -5.14 -18.63 11.33
C THR A 207 -4.19 -18.06 12.36
N LYS A 208 -3.02 -18.66 12.50
CA LYS A 208 -1.98 -18.16 13.37
C LYS A 208 -0.62 -18.30 12.71
N GLU A 209 0.19 -17.27 12.83
CA GLU A 209 1.57 -17.25 12.36
C GLU A 209 2.47 -16.87 13.52
N VAL A 210 3.50 -17.67 13.76
CA VAL A 210 4.51 -17.41 14.79
C VAL A 210 5.85 -17.20 14.09
N ILE A 211 6.31 -15.95 14.03
CA ILE A 211 7.58 -15.57 13.41
C ILE A 211 8.71 -15.95 14.37
N LYS A 212 9.49 -16.96 13.97
CA LYS A 212 10.61 -17.53 14.75
C LYS A 212 11.91 -16.76 14.55
N ALA A 213 12.09 -16.20 13.36
CA ALA A 213 13.23 -15.39 12.97
C ALA A 213 12.84 -14.36 11.91
N SER A 214 13.40 -13.16 12.01
CA SER A 214 13.25 -12.08 11.04
C SER A 214 14.57 -11.34 10.93
N ARG A 215 15.07 -11.14 9.71
CA ARG A 215 16.28 -10.39 9.41
C ARG A 215 15.94 -9.41 8.30
N THR A 216 16.17 -8.12 8.55
CA THR A 216 15.92 -7.07 7.56
C THR A 216 17.18 -6.27 7.36
N SER A 217 17.56 -6.02 6.11
CA SER A 217 18.68 -5.14 5.79
C SER A 217 18.31 -3.70 6.15
N GLY A 218 18.96 -3.17 7.17
CA GLY A 218 18.98 -1.76 7.52
C GLY A 218 17.89 -1.25 8.47
N LEU A 219 16.61 -1.43 8.18
CA LEU A 219 15.53 -0.93 9.05
C LEU A 219 15.01 -2.05 9.97
N ASP A 220 15.47 -2.08 11.22
CA ASP A 220 14.90 -2.97 12.25
C ASP A 220 13.67 -2.33 12.90
N ASN A 221 12.48 -2.69 12.41
CA ASN A 221 11.21 -2.26 12.97
C ASN A 221 10.26 -3.44 13.09
N GLU A 222 9.70 -3.64 14.29
CA GLU A 222 8.74 -4.72 14.59
C GLU A 222 7.49 -4.62 13.70
N SER A 223 6.99 -3.42 13.40
CA SER A 223 5.85 -3.20 12.52
C SER A 223 6.14 -3.62 11.08
N VAL A 224 7.36 -3.38 10.60
CA VAL A 224 7.79 -3.85 9.28
C VAL A 224 7.86 -5.39 9.29
N THR A 225 8.39 -6.00 10.35
CA THR A 225 8.42 -7.47 10.50
C THR A 225 7.01 -8.07 10.57
N LYS A 226 6.09 -7.48 11.36
CA LYS A 226 4.69 -7.91 11.44
C LYS A 226 3.96 -7.74 10.12
N PHE A 227 4.19 -6.62 9.44
CA PHE A 227 3.63 -6.37 8.11
C PHE A 227 4.16 -7.38 7.09
N LEU A 228 5.44 -7.75 7.14
CA LEU A 228 6.02 -8.80 6.28
C LEU A 228 5.44 -10.18 6.56
N GLY A 229 5.18 -10.55 7.82
CA GLY A 229 4.39 -11.74 8.16
C GLY A 229 2.96 -11.66 7.61
N GLY A 230 2.29 -10.52 7.81
CA GLY A 230 0.94 -10.25 7.31
C GLY A 230 0.83 -10.12 5.78
N MET A 231 1.93 -9.84 5.06
CA MET A 231 2.01 -9.88 3.60
C MET A 231 1.80 -11.31 3.06
N TYR A 232 1.59 -12.29 3.92
CA TYR A 232 0.90 -13.54 3.62
C TYR A 232 -0.57 -13.29 3.22
N GLN A 233 -0.79 -12.51 2.15
CA GLN A 233 -1.97 -12.75 1.34
C GLN A 233 -1.73 -14.09 0.66
N ASN A 234 -2.39 -15.13 1.18
CA ASN A 234 -2.43 -16.46 0.58
C ASN A 234 -3.09 -16.33 -0.80
N ILE A 235 -2.29 -15.92 -1.79
CA ILE A 235 -2.70 -15.89 -3.18
C ILE A 235 -2.99 -17.35 -3.52
N ASN A 236 -4.25 -17.67 -3.78
CA ASN A 236 -4.65 -19.02 -4.13
C ASN A 236 -5.15 -19.01 -5.58
N VAL A 237 -4.44 -19.69 -6.48
CA VAL A 237 -4.91 -19.83 -7.88
C VAL A 237 -6.29 -20.47 -7.98
N TYR A 238 -6.67 -21.28 -6.98
CA TYR A 238 -8.00 -21.90 -6.87
C TYR A 238 -9.07 -20.96 -6.34
N ASP A 239 -8.81 -19.67 -6.13
CA ASP A 239 -9.89 -18.70 -5.93
C ASP A 239 -10.47 -18.27 -7.29
N ASN A 240 -11.65 -17.65 -7.29
CA ASN A 240 -12.21 -17.08 -8.53
C ASN A 240 -11.58 -15.71 -8.88
N PHE A 241 -11.06 -15.01 -7.87
CA PHE A 241 -10.43 -13.72 -8.01
C PHE A 241 -9.15 -13.67 -7.19
N ILE A 242 -8.06 -13.24 -7.81
CA ILE A 242 -6.75 -13.11 -7.20
C ILE A 242 -6.50 -11.62 -6.91
N PRO A 243 -6.29 -11.22 -5.65
CA PRO A 243 -5.92 -9.84 -5.33
C PRO A 243 -4.49 -9.55 -5.80
N VAL A 244 -4.33 -8.46 -6.54
CA VAL A 244 -3.03 -7.92 -6.97
C VAL A 244 -3.07 -6.42 -6.69
N PHE A 245 -2.34 -5.98 -5.66
CA PHE A 245 -2.39 -4.61 -5.13
C PHE A 245 -3.81 -4.16 -4.74
N ASP A 246 -4.27 -3.02 -5.25
CA ASP A 246 -5.60 -2.45 -5.02
C ASP A 246 -6.72 -3.14 -5.82
N LYS A 247 -6.37 -4.11 -6.69
CA LYS A 247 -7.30 -4.72 -7.66
C LYS A 247 -7.48 -6.21 -7.44
N SER A 248 -8.61 -6.70 -7.94
CA SER A 248 -8.90 -8.13 -8.04
C SER A 248 -8.92 -8.54 -9.50
N PHE A 249 -8.06 -9.50 -9.84
CA PHE A 249 -7.95 -10.08 -11.16
C PHE A 249 -8.74 -11.38 -11.22
N VAL A 250 -9.38 -11.67 -12.34
CA VAL A 250 -10.08 -12.97 -12.52
C VAL A 250 -9.01 -14.08 -12.51
N SER A 251 -9.26 -15.20 -11.83
CA SER A 251 -8.37 -16.37 -11.93
C SER A 251 -8.55 -17.07 -13.29
N PRO A 252 -7.48 -17.57 -13.94
CA PRO A 252 -7.59 -18.40 -15.14
C PRO A 252 -8.41 -19.68 -14.96
N ILE A 253 -8.60 -20.13 -13.71
CA ILE A 253 -9.47 -21.29 -13.38
C ILE A 253 -10.71 -20.84 -12.60
N SER A 254 -11.14 -19.59 -12.77
CA SER A 254 -12.42 -19.09 -12.27
C SER A 254 -13.58 -19.88 -12.85
N ASN A 255 -14.68 -20.00 -12.09
CA ASN A 255 -15.91 -20.61 -12.57
C ASN A 255 -16.42 -19.96 -13.87
N SER A 256 -16.11 -18.67 -14.07
CA SER A 256 -16.45 -17.90 -15.27
C SER A 256 -15.26 -17.70 -16.23
N GLY A 257 -14.17 -18.46 -16.08
CA GLY A 257 -12.92 -18.27 -16.83
C GLY A 257 -13.09 -18.26 -18.35
N ALA A 258 -13.99 -19.10 -18.90
CA ALA A 258 -14.28 -19.15 -20.34
C ALA A 258 -14.84 -17.83 -20.93
N VAL A 259 -15.39 -16.94 -20.10
CA VAL A 259 -15.88 -15.62 -20.52
C VAL A 259 -14.72 -14.64 -20.73
N PHE A 260 -13.63 -14.81 -19.97
CA PHE A 260 -12.52 -13.86 -19.89
C PHE A 260 -11.27 -14.31 -20.66
N TYR A 261 -11.07 -15.62 -20.83
CA TYR A 261 -9.85 -16.19 -21.41
C TYR A 261 -10.11 -17.06 -22.65
N ASN A 262 -9.16 -17.04 -23.57
CA ASN A 262 -8.99 -18.05 -24.60
C ASN A 262 -8.00 -19.09 -24.09
N TYR A 263 -8.35 -20.38 -24.18
CA TYR A 263 -7.48 -21.48 -23.74
C TYR A 263 -7.01 -22.31 -24.92
N ARG A 264 -5.75 -22.74 -24.87
CA ARG A 264 -5.14 -23.63 -25.86
C ARG A 264 -4.26 -24.66 -25.16
N ILE A 265 -4.44 -25.94 -25.49
CA ILE A 265 -3.53 -27.00 -25.05
C ILE A 265 -2.29 -26.92 -25.94
N THR A 266 -1.12 -26.81 -25.33
CA THR A 266 0.14 -26.57 -26.05
C THR A 266 1.08 -27.77 -26.00
N ASP A 267 1.07 -28.54 -24.92
CA ASP A 267 1.97 -29.68 -24.76
C ASP A 267 1.40 -30.71 -23.78
N THR A 268 2.02 -31.88 -23.71
CA THR A 268 1.77 -32.93 -22.73
C THR A 268 3.08 -33.61 -22.38
N GLN A 269 3.42 -33.66 -21.09
CA GLN A 269 4.66 -34.24 -20.61
C GLN A 269 4.41 -35.29 -19.52
N TYR A 270 5.33 -36.24 -19.38
CA TYR A 270 5.32 -37.20 -18.29
C TYR A 270 6.40 -36.82 -17.26
N VAL A 271 5.99 -36.63 -16.02
CA VAL A 271 6.90 -36.36 -14.89
C VAL A 271 6.61 -37.40 -13.82
N HIS A 272 7.62 -38.20 -13.45
CA HIS A 272 7.50 -39.29 -12.47
C HIS A 272 6.31 -40.24 -12.72
N HIS A 273 6.15 -40.73 -13.96
CA HIS A 273 5.04 -41.61 -14.39
C HIS A 273 3.64 -41.01 -14.33
N HIS A 274 3.51 -39.71 -14.05
CA HIS A 274 2.26 -38.98 -14.15
C HIS A 274 2.23 -38.11 -15.40
N ARG A 275 1.11 -38.13 -16.10
CA ARG A 275 0.86 -37.30 -17.27
C ARG A 275 0.40 -35.90 -16.84
N PHE A 276 1.08 -34.88 -17.34
CA PHE A 276 0.76 -33.47 -17.16
C PHE A 276 0.44 -32.83 -18.50
N ILE A 277 -0.68 -32.12 -18.56
CA ILE A 277 -1.14 -31.38 -19.73
C ILE A 277 -0.81 -29.91 -19.51
N LYS A 278 -0.13 -29.31 -20.49
CA LYS A 278 0.18 -27.89 -20.51
C LYS A 278 -0.89 -27.13 -21.27
N MET A 279 -1.44 -26.10 -20.61
CA MET A 279 -2.48 -25.26 -21.19
C MET A 279 -2.11 -23.78 -21.03
N ASN A 280 -2.14 -23.06 -22.14
CA ASN A 280 -1.95 -21.61 -22.17
C ASN A 280 -3.31 -20.91 -22.08
N PHE A 281 -3.33 -19.75 -21.42
CA PHE A 281 -4.50 -18.88 -21.32
C PHE A 281 -4.14 -17.43 -21.63
N GLU A 282 -4.99 -16.78 -22.42
CA GLU A 282 -4.80 -15.39 -22.84
C GLU A 282 -6.10 -14.59 -22.69
N PRO A 283 -6.03 -13.28 -22.36
CA PRO A 283 -7.19 -12.41 -22.30
C PRO A 283 -8.00 -12.39 -23.60
N ARG A 284 -9.32 -12.52 -23.51
CA ARG A 284 -10.21 -12.30 -24.66
C ARG A 284 -10.28 -10.84 -25.07
N ARG A 285 -10.12 -9.93 -24.10
CA ARG A 285 -10.21 -8.47 -24.29
C ARG A 285 -9.06 -7.76 -23.60
N LYS A 286 -8.60 -6.68 -24.22
CA LYS A 286 -7.53 -5.80 -23.71
C LYS A 286 -8.06 -4.86 -22.62
N GLY A 287 -7.32 -4.69 -21.54
CA GLY A 287 -7.60 -3.78 -20.43
C GLY A 287 -8.49 -4.35 -19.32
N GLU A 288 -8.95 -5.61 -19.43
CA GLU A 288 -9.62 -6.30 -18.34
C GLU A 288 -8.61 -6.70 -17.25
N ASN A 289 -9.06 -6.78 -15.98
CA ASN A 289 -8.21 -7.27 -14.89
C ASN A 289 -8.11 -8.80 -14.96
N VAL A 290 -7.35 -9.28 -15.93
CA VAL A 290 -7.12 -10.71 -16.22
C VAL A 290 -5.63 -10.96 -16.36
N PHE A 291 -5.24 -12.23 -16.47
CA PHE A 291 -3.84 -12.64 -16.57
C PHE A 291 -3.51 -13.16 -17.97
N VAL A 292 -2.22 -13.32 -18.26
CA VAL A 292 -1.72 -14.10 -19.39
C VAL A 292 -0.66 -15.07 -18.88
N GLY A 293 -0.68 -16.31 -19.36
CA GLY A 293 0.29 -17.30 -18.92
C GLY A 293 -0.09 -18.73 -19.24
N GLU A 294 0.42 -19.65 -18.42
CA GLU A 294 0.25 -21.09 -18.61
C GLU A 294 0.05 -21.83 -17.29
N LEU A 295 -0.56 -23.00 -17.40
CA LEU A 295 -0.78 -23.90 -16.29
C LEU A 295 -0.50 -25.35 -16.69
N TRP A 296 0.01 -26.10 -15.72
CA TRP A 296 0.31 -27.52 -15.82
C TRP A 296 -0.68 -28.30 -14.96
N VAL A 297 -1.41 -29.22 -15.58
CA VAL A 297 -2.50 -29.96 -14.94
C VAL A 297 -2.20 -31.45 -14.98
N GLN A 298 -2.32 -32.13 -13.85
CA GLN A 298 -2.24 -33.58 -13.81
C GLN A 298 -3.49 -34.21 -14.45
N ASP A 299 -3.31 -35.12 -15.41
CA ASP A 299 -4.41 -35.71 -16.20
C ASP A 299 -5.41 -36.52 -15.33
N SER A 300 -4.92 -37.23 -14.32
CA SER A 300 -5.74 -38.11 -13.47
C SER A 300 -6.58 -37.37 -12.43
N THR A 301 -6.01 -36.35 -11.78
CA THR A 301 -6.64 -35.62 -10.65
C THR A 301 -7.21 -34.27 -11.07
N PHE A 302 -6.81 -33.74 -12.23
CA PHE A 302 -7.04 -32.36 -12.66
C PHE A 302 -6.47 -31.30 -11.69
N ALA A 303 -5.49 -31.68 -10.86
CA ALA A 303 -4.80 -30.76 -9.95
C ALA A 303 -3.77 -29.92 -10.71
N ILE A 304 -3.63 -28.67 -10.30
CA ILE A 304 -2.60 -27.77 -10.82
C ILE A 304 -1.26 -28.13 -10.16
N GLN A 305 -0.25 -28.41 -10.98
CA GLN A 305 1.13 -28.63 -10.54
C GLN A 305 1.90 -27.31 -10.51
N LYS A 306 1.78 -26.51 -11.58
CA LYS A 306 2.46 -25.21 -11.72
C LYS A 306 1.54 -24.26 -12.48
N MET A 307 1.42 -23.03 -12.00
CA MET A 307 0.74 -21.96 -12.72
C MET A 307 1.65 -20.75 -12.77
N SER A 308 1.96 -20.31 -13.98
CA SER A 308 2.76 -19.13 -14.26
C SER A 308 1.86 -18.10 -14.91
N MET A 309 1.63 -16.98 -14.25
CA MET A 309 0.74 -15.94 -14.71
C MET A 309 1.41 -14.58 -14.63
N SER A 310 1.09 -13.71 -15.57
CA SER A 310 1.56 -12.34 -15.59
C SER A 310 0.40 -11.39 -15.88
N VAL A 311 0.52 -10.17 -15.38
CA VAL A 311 -0.45 -9.13 -15.69
C VAL A 311 -0.08 -8.52 -17.05
N PRO A 312 -1.00 -8.50 -18.02
CA PRO A 312 -0.82 -7.82 -19.30
C PRO A 312 -0.42 -6.34 -19.09
N GLY A 313 0.51 -5.82 -19.89
CA GLY A 313 1.02 -4.44 -19.73
C GLY A 313 -0.01 -3.33 -19.89
N ASP A 314 -1.17 -3.63 -20.50
CA ASP A 314 -2.33 -2.75 -20.64
C ASP A 314 -3.23 -2.68 -19.39
N ALA A 315 -2.97 -3.50 -18.37
CA ALA A 315 -3.68 -3.41 -17.11
C ALA A 315 -3.46 -2.04 -16.43
N ASN A 316 -4.53 -1.51 -15.83
CA ASN A 316 -4.52 -0.20 -15.17
C ASN A 316 -3.92 -0.27 -13.74
N ILE A 317 -2.73 -0.81 -13.57
CA ILE A 317 -2.00 -0.75 -12.29
C ILE A 317 -1.09 0.48 -12.32
N ASN A 318 -1.11 1.27 -11.25
CA ASN A 318 -0.29 2.47 -11.13
C ASN A 318 1.16 2.08 -10.79
N PHE A 319 2.12 2.81 -11.35
CA PHE A 319 3.56 2.66 -11.06
C PHE A 319 4.14 1.25 -11.29
N VAL A 320 3.39 0.33 -11.90
CA VAL A 320 3.79 -1.05 -12.20
C VAL A 320 3.82 -1.26 -13.71
N ARG A 321 4.94 -1.79 -14.21
CA ARG A 321 5.13 -2.18 -15.62
C ARG A 321 4.76 -3.63 -15.87
N LYS A 322 5.22 -4.53 -15.00
CA LYS A 322 5.05 -5.98 -15.11
C LYS A 322 4.78 -6.55 -13.73
N VAL A 323 3.82 -7.46 -13.67
CA VAL A 323 3.61 -8.35 -12.53
C VAL A 323 3.74 -9.77 -13.04
N SER A 324 4.51 -10.60 -12.37
CA SER A 324 4.62 -12.03 -12.62
C SER A 324 4.40 -12.78 -11.31
N LEU A 325 3.60 -13.82 -11.38
CA LEU A 325 3.25 -14.69 -10.27
C LEU A 325 3.41 -16.13 -10.74
N VAL A 326 4.22 -16.90 -10.02
CA VAL A 326 4.42 -18.32 -10.25
C VAL A 326 4.06 -19.07 -8.98
N GLN A 327 3.19 -20.05 -9.08
CA GLN A 327 2.85 -20.96 -7.97
C GLN A 327 3.15 -22.39 -8.38
N GLU A 328 3.83 -23.11 -7.50
CA GLU A 328 4.20 -24.50 -7.66
C GLU A 328 3.62 -25.32 -6.51
N PHE A 329 2.93 -26.39 -6.87
CA PHE A 329 2.28 -27.31 -5.96
C PHE A 329 3.01 -28.65 -5.96
N LYS A 330 3.05 -29.32 -4.81
CA LYS A 330 3.56 -30.67 -4.68
C LYS A 330 2.47 -31.61 -4.16
N PRO A 331 2.48 -32.88 -4.60
CA PRO A 331 1.60 -33.88 -4.03
C PRO A 331 2.03 -34.17 -2.58
N PHE A 332 1.07 -34.52 -1.74
CA PHE A 332 1.32 -35.07 -0.41
C PHE A 332 1.95 -36.46 -0.51
N ARG A 333 2.46 -36.98 0.62
CA ARG A 333 2.97 -38.37 0.72
C ARG A 333 1.96 -39.43 0.28
N ASP A 334 0.67 -39.14 0.40
CA ASP A 334 -0.44 -40.02 -0.02
C ASP A 334 -0.87 -39.81 -1.49
N SER A 335 -0.20 -38.94 -2.24
CA SER A 335 -0.39 -38.64 -3.68
C SER A 335 -1.80 -38.20 -4.13
N SER A 336 -2.77 -38.10 -3.21
CA SER A 336 -4.17 -37.73 -3.50
C SER A 336 -4.47 -36.25 -3.26
N ARG A 337 -3.59 -35.56 -2.55
CA ARG A 337 -3.73 -34.15 -2.14
C ARG A 337 -2.55 -33.35 -2.69
N TRP A 338 -2.74 -32.05 -2.86
CA TRP A 338 -1.70 -31.11 -3.28
C TRP A 338 -1.61 -29.95 -2.29
N TYR A 339 -0.41 -29.46 -2.04
CA TYR A 339 -0.16 -28.26 -1.24
C TYR A 339 0.75 -27.29 -1.99
N LEU A 340 0.63 -26.00 -1.69
CA LEU A 340 1.49 -24.96 -2.24
C LEU A 340 2.90 -25.15 -1.68
N ALA A 341 3.88 -25.40 -2.54
CA ALA A 341 5.27 -25.66 -2.15
C ALA A 341 6.17 -24.43 -2.32
N LYS A 342 5.89 -23.63 -3.35
CA LYS A 342 6.63 -22.40 -3.64
C LYS A 342 5.75 -21.39 -4.35
N ASP A 343 5.85 -20.13 -3.97
CA ASP A 343 5.31 -19.01 -4.70
C ASP A 343 6.38 -17.94 -4.93
N LYS A 344 6.39 -17.40 -6.15
CA LYS A 344 7.31 -16.33 -6.57
C LYS A 344 6.50 -15.21 -7.19
N PHE A 345 6.63 -14.03 -6.63
CA PHE A 345 5.97 -12.82 -7.07
C PHE A 345 7.01 -11.78 -7.45
N ILE A 346 6.98 -11.31 -8.69
CA ILE A 346 7.92 -10.33 -9.23
C ILE A 346 7.12 -9.13 -9.73
N VAL A 347 7.51 -7.94 -9.30
CA VAL A 347 6.89 -6.70 -9.73
C VAL A 347 7.96 -5.73 -10.19
N ASP A 348 7.81 -5.27 -11.44
CA ASP A 348 8.61 -4.20 -12.01
C ASP A 348 7.88 -2.87 -11.81
N PHE A 349 8.45 -2.01 -10.99
CA PHE A 349 7.95 -0.67 -10.69
C PHE A 349 8.72 0.38 -11.47
N TRP A 350 8.02 1.42 -11.89
CA TRP A 350 8.63 2.58 -12.52
C TRP A 350 8.35 3.83 -11.72
N THR A 351 9.33 4.74 -11.67
CA THR A 351 9.14 6.00 -10.96
C THR A 351 8.41 7.03 -11.83
N PRO A 352 7.34 7.64 -11.31
CA PRO A 352 6.63 8.71 -12.00
C PRO A 352 7.54 9.91 -12.23
N SER A 353 7.73 10.29 -13.50
CA SER A 353 8.64 11.37 -13.90
C SER A 353 8.23 11.99 -15.24
N PRO A 354 8.49 13.30 -15.44
CA PRO A 354 8.32 13.96 -16.73
C PRO A 354 9.18 13.37 -17.86
N LYS A 355 10.25 12.61 -17.53
CA LYS A 355 11.17 11.98 -18.49
C LYS A 355 11.34 10.48 -18.15
N PRO A 356 10.42 9.61 -18.59
CA PRO A 356 10.34 8.21 -18.17
C PRO A 356 11.52 7.31 -18.62
N THR A 357 12.41 7.78 -19.50
CA THR A 357 13.59 7.03 -19.98
C THR A 357 14.89 7.31 -19.21
N LYS A 358 14.87 8.23 -18.23
CA LYS A 358 16.06 8.63 -17.45
C LYS A 358 15.89 8.42 -15.94
N THR A 359 14.94 7.57 -15.56
CA THR A 359 14.52 7.41 -14.17
C THR A 359 14.99 6.11 -13.55
N ILE A 360 15.09 6.13 -12.23
CA ILE A 360 15.41 4.97 -11.40
C ILE A 360 14.15 4.10 -11.36
N ASP A 361 14.24 2.88 -11.88
CA ASP A 361 13.15 1.90 -11.80
C ASP A 361 13.44 0.91 -10.68
N PHE A 362 12.43 0.19 -10.18
CA PHE A 362 12.60 -0.77 -9.09
C PHE A 362 12.05 -2.13 -9.47
N ILE A 363 12.63 -3.21 -8.95
CA ILE A 363 12.06 -4.56 -9.02
C ILE A 363 11.87 -5.07 -7.62
N GLY A 364 10.64 -5.42 -7.25
CA GLY A 364 10.36 -6.21 -6.06
C GLY A 364 10.31 -7.69 -6.41
N ARG A 365 11.00 -8.54 -5.65
CA ARG A 365 10.84 -10.00 -5.72
C ARG A 365 10.47 -10.52 -4.35
N LYS A 366 9.34 -11.22 -4.28
CA LYS A 366 8.95 -12.00 -3.12
C LYS A 366 9.02 -13.47 -3.50
N THR A 367 9.84 -14.24 -2.81
CA THR A 367 9.89 -15.70 -2.93
C THR A 367 9.50 -16.28 -1.59
N THR A 368 8.50 -17.14 -1.60
CA THR A 368 8.00 -17.81 -0.40
C THR A 368 8.00 -19.31 -0.66
N THR A 369 8.46 -20.06 0.35
CA THR A 369 8.59 -21.51 0.27
C THR A 369 7.96 -22.14 1.50
N TYR A 370 7.32 -23.29 1.28
CA TYR A 370 6.57 -24.02 2.31
C TYR A 370 7.19 -25.39 2.52
N SER A 371 7.66 -25.64 3.74
CA SER A 371 8.26 -26.90 4.17
C SER A 371 7.44 -27.52 5.30
N ASP A 372 7.69 -28.80 5.59
CA ASP A 372 7.12 -29.51 6.74
C ASP A 372 5.60 -29.41 6.86
N PHE A 373 4.91 -29.55 5.72
CA PHE A 373 3.46 -29.52 5.68
C PHE A 373 2.87 -30.76 6.37
N VAL A 374 2.11 -30.52 7.45
CA VAL A 374 1.37 -31.54 8.19
C VAL A 374 -0.11 -31.19 8.19
N ALA A 375 -0.96 -32.11 7.74
CA ALA A 375 -2.42 -31.94 7.72
C ALA A 375 -3.07 -32.71 8.87
N ASN A 376 -4.16 -32.16 9.43
CA ASN A 376 -5.02 -32.77 10.45
C ASN A 376 -4.28 -33.15 11.76
N ASP A 377 -3.28 -32.36 12.16
CA ASP A 377 -2.55 -32.54 13.41
C ASP A 377 -3.23 -31.79 14.57
N THR A 378 -3.26 -32.41 15.75
CA THR A 378 -3.68 -31.77 17.00
C THR A 378 -2.79 -30.59 17.40
N ALA A 379 -1.50 -30.61 17.04
CA ALA A 379 -0.60 -29.47 17.22
C ALA A 379 -1.07 -28.25 16.42
N ALA A 380 -1.75 -28.47 15.28
CA ALA A 380 -2.32 -27.39 14.47
C ALA A 380 -3.52 -26.71 15.13
N THR A 381 -4.24 -27.41 16.02
CA THR A 381 -5.41 -26.87 16.74
C THR A 381 -5.08 -26.34 18.13
N ASN A 382 -4.15 -26.98 18.86
CA ASN A 382 -3.83 -26.63 20.25
C ASN A 382 -3.28 -25.21 20.39
N ILE A 383 -2.47 -24.77 19.42
CA ILE A 383 -1.89 -23.42 19.40
C ILE A 383 -2.94 -22.31 19.50
N PHE A 384 -4.17 -22.54 19.03
CA PHE A 384 -5.25 -21.54 19.10
C PHE A 384 -5.81 -21.34 20.51
N THR A 385 -5.57 -22.27 21.43
CA THR A 385 -5.98 -22.18 22.84
C THR A 385 -4.86 -21.69 23.75
N GLU A 386 -3.63 -21.62 23.26
CA GLU A 386 -2.48 -21.20 24.04
C GLU A 386 -2.52 -19.70 24.37
N LYS A 387 -2.57 -19.39 25.67
CA LYS A 387 -2.54 -18.02 26.20
C LYS A 387 -1.25 -17.26 25.87
N ARG A 388 -0.14 -17.99 25.58
CA ARG A 388 1.15 -17.41 25.19
C ARG A 388 1.09 -16.70 23.84
N TYR A 389 0.20 -17.13 22.94
CA TYR A 389 0.07 -16.60 21.58
C TYR A 389 -1.33 -16.02 21.35
N PRO A 390 -1.71 -14.91 22.00
CA PRO A 390 -3.07 -14.40 21.93
C PRO A 390 -3.42 -13.73 20.59
N GLN A 391 -2.41 -13.40 19.77
CA GLN A 391 -2.58 -12.76 18.47
C GLN A 391 -2.54 -13.78 17.32
N ASN A 392 -3.11 -13.40 16.18
CA ASN A 392 -3.01 -14.19 14.95
C ASN A 392 -1.60 -14.12 14.34
N ILE A 393 -0.83 -13.05 14.58
CA ILE A 393 0.56 -12.95 14.17
C ILE A 393 1.37 -12.63 15.43
N VAL A 394 2.31 -13.49 15.80
CA VAL A 394 3.18 -13.30 16.96
C VAL A 394 4.63 -13.29 16.51
N VAL A 395 5.35 -12.23 16.86
CA VAL A 395 6.80 -12.15 16.70
C VAL A 395 7.42 -12.67 17.99
N ALA A 396 8.20 -13.75 17.92
CA ALA A 396 8.94 -14.21 19.10
C ALA A 396 9.97 -13.15 19.53
N ASP A 397 10.21 -13.00 20.83
CA ASP A 397 11.15 -11.97 21.35
C ASP A 397 12.56 -12.10 20.76
N SER A 398 12.99 -13.34 20.53
CA SER A 398 14.28 -13.66 19.91
C SER A 398 14.27 -13.60 18.38
N ALA A 399 13.13 -13.33 17.73
CA ALA A 399 13.01 -13.43 16.28
C ALA A 399 13.93 -12.44 15.54
N ARG A 400 14.08 -11.22 16.07
CA ARG A 400 14.91 -10.18 15.45
C ARG A 400 16.39 -10.29 15.81
N ASN A 401 16.72 -11.05 16.86
CA ASN A 401 18.07 -11.23 17.38
C ASN A 401 18.53 -12.68 17.22
N ARG A 402 18.77 -13.12 15.98
CA ARG A 402 19.29 -14.46 15.66
C ARG A 402 20.70 -14.39 15.08
N PRO A 403 21.63 -15.28 15.50
CA PRO A 403 22.99 -15.32 14.96
C PRO A 403 23.02 -15.82 13.51
N ASP A 404 24.08 -15.51 12.77
CA ASP A 404 24.23 -15.94 11.36
C ASP A 404 24.23 -17.48 11.19
N SER A 405 24.71 -18.23 12.19
CA SER A 405 24.69 -19.70 12.21
C SER A 405 23.27 -20.29 12.19
N PHE A 406 22.31 -19.61 12.82
CA PHE A 406 20.90 -20.00 12.76
C PHE A 406 20.36 -19.91 11.34
N TRP A 407 20.68 -18.82 10.64
CA TRP A 407 20.24 -18.60 9.26
C TRP A 407 20.90 -19.58 8.28
N ALA A 408 22.17 -19.96 8.49
CA ALA A 408 22.84 -20.94 7.65
C ALA A 408 22.19 -22.34 7.70
N SER A 409 21.53 -22.69 8.81
CA SER A 409 20.96 -24.02 9.04
C SER A 409 19.44 -24.11 8.80
N ASN A 410 18.70 -23.01 8.98
CA ASN A 410 17.23 -23.01 8.92
C ASN A 410 16.66 -22.36 7.65
N ARG A 411 17.50 -21.84 6.74
CA ARG A 411 17.04 -21.32 5.45
C ARG A 411 16.59 -22.46 4.54
N HIS A 412 15.42 -22.33 3.93
CA HIS A 412 14.94 -23.30 2.93
C HIS A 412 15.79 -23.28 1.65
N GLU A 413 16.33 -22.12 1.29
CA GLU A 413 17.19 -21.93 0.11
C GLU A 413 18.42 -21.09 0.49
N SER A 414 19.58 -21.43 -0.04
CA SER A 414 20.81 -20.66 0.16
C SER A 414 20.72 -19.30 -0.54
N LEU A 415 21.23 -18.25 0.12
CA LEU A 415 21.32 -16.93 -0.50
C LEU A 415 22.30 -16.92 -1.66
N SER A 416 21.93 -16.22 -2.74
CA SER A 416 22.85 -15.96 -3.86
C SER A 416 24.03 -15.08 -3.41
N VAL A 417 25.10 -15.07 -4.20
CA VAL A 417 26.28 -14.22 -3.94
C VAL A 417 25.88 -12.74 -3.81
N ASN A 418 24.94 -12.28 -4.63
CA ASN A 418 24.47 -10.91 -4.64
C ASN A 418 23.62 -10.60 -3.40
N GLU A 419 22.75 -11.52 -2.97
CA GLU A 419 21.97 -11.39 -1.74
C GLU A 419 22.85 -11.27 -0.50
N GLN A 420 23.93 -12.03 -0.42
CA GLN A 420 24.89 -11.94 0.69
C GLN A 420 25.64 -10.59 0.68
N ALA A 421 25.92 -10.04 -0.51
CA ALA A 421 26.56 -8.74 -0.65
C ALA A 421 25.67 -7.58 -0.18
N ILE A 422 24.34 -7.71 -0.26
CA ILE A 422 23.37 -6.69 0.21
C ILE A 422 23.58 -6.38 1.68
N TYR A 423 23.67 -7.40 2.54
CA TYR A 423 23.82 -7.18 3.98
C TYR A 423 25.06 -6.36 4.30
N LYS A 424 26.21 -6.75 3.74
CA LYS A 424 27.47 -6.02 3.93
C LYS A 424 27.39 -4.60 3.37
N MET A 425 26.77 -4.42 2.21
CA MET A 425 26.61 -3.11 1.57
C MET A 425 25.74 -2.17 2.40
N VAL A 426 24.56 -2.64 2.82
CA VAL A 426 23.60 -1.84 3.59
C VAL A 426 24.18 -1.49 4.95
N ASP A 427 24.81 -2.44 5.65
CA ASP A 427 25.47 -2.19 6.94
C ASP A 427 26.57 -1.11 6.81
N THR A 428 27.35 -1.16 5.72
CA THR A 428 28.37 -0.15 5.43
C THR A 428 27.72 1.21 5.16
N LEU A 429 26.69 1.25 4.31
CA LEU A 429 25.96 2.45 3.96
C LEU A 429 25.35 3.13 5.19
N GLN A 430 24.76 2.35 6.10
CA GLN A 430 24.14 2.87 7.32
C GLN A 430 25.12 3.41 8.35
N LYS A 431 26.33 2.85 8.41
CA LYS A 431 27.40 3.34 9.30
C LYS A 431 28.06 4.62 8.78
N MET A 432 27.87 4.96 7.49
CA MET A 432 28.46 6.18 6.91
C MET A 432 27.78 7.45 7.44
N PRO A 433 28.53 8.42 8.01
CA PRO A 433 27.97 9.67 8.53
C PRO A 433 27.22 10.50 7.49
N LEU A 434 27.70 10.50 6.23
CA LEU A 434 27.05 11.23 5.15
C LEU A 434 25.67 10.65 4.80
N PHE A 435 25.54 9.32 4.80
CA PHE A 435 24.26 8.66 4.56
C PHE A 435 23.26 9.00 5.66
N GLN A 436 23.69 8.92 6.93
CA GLN A 436 22.87 9.31 8.07
C GLN A 436 22.41 10.77 7.96
N LYS A 437 23.31 11.69 7.58
CA LYS A 437 22.95 13.09 7.35
C LYS A 437 21.88 13.25 6.27
N TYR A 438 22.00 12.56 5.13
CA TYR A 438 21.02 12.65 4.04
C TYR A 438 19.70 11.99 4.39
N SER A 439 19.73 10.78 4.96
CA SER A 439 18.55 10.06 5.45
C SER A 439 17.78 10.90 6.48
N ASN A 440 18.47 11.49 7.45
CA ASN A 440 17.87 12.38 8.44
C ASN A 440 17.30 13.65 7.80
N THR A 441 17.94 14.19 6.76
CA THR A 441 17.44 15.37 6.02
C THR A 441 16.16 15.04 5.25
N ILE A 442 16.13 13.91 4.52
CA ILE A 442 14.95 13.46 3.79
C ILE A 442 13.81 13.16 4.77
N ARG A 443 14.10 12.47 5.88
CA ARG A 443 13.12 12.22 6.95
C ARG A 443 12.57 13.53 7.52
N PHE A 444 13.42 14.52 7.75
CA PHE A 444 13.00 15.83 8.23
C PHE A 444 12.08 16.54 7.22
N LEU A 445 12.43 16.56 5.93
CA LEU A 445 11.60 17.15 4.88
C LEU A 445 10.26 16.42 4.70
N ALA A 446 10.26 15.09 4.82
CA ALA A 446 9.06 14.27 4.61
C ALA A 446 8.10 14.26 5.81
N THR A 447 8.64 14.13 7.03
CA THR A 447 7.82 14.01 8.25
C THR A 447 7.61 15.34 8.95
N GLY A 448 8.45 16.34 8.69
CA GLY A 448 8.46 17.60 9.40
C GLY A 448 9.24 17.59 10.71
N TYR A 449 9.60 16.41 11.24
CA TYR A 449 10.21 16.25 12.56
C TYR A 449 11.72 16.07 12.49
N LYS A 450 12.43 16.75 13.40
CA LYS A 450 13.87 16.64 13.60
C LYS A 450 14.17 16.21 15.05
N PRO A 451 14.64 14.96 15.28
CA PRO A 451 15.03 14.53 16.60
C PRO A 451 16.38 15.14 17.00
N PHE A 452 16.46 15.58 18.25
CA PHE A 452 17.64 16.09 18.95
C PHE A 452 17.84 15.29 20.24
N GLY A 453 18.10 13.99 20.11
CA GLY A 453 18.23 13.08 21.24
C GLY A 453 16.87 12.79 21.90
N PRO A 454 16.68 13.09 23.21
CA PRO A 454 15.42 12.85 23.92
C PRO A 454 14.27 13.78 23.49
N LEU A 455 14.58 14.90 22.84
CA LEU A 455 13.59 15.86 22.34
C LEU A 455 13.53 15.82 20.81
N GLU A 456 12.40 16.20 20.24
CA GLU A 456 12.23 16.42 18.81
C GLU A 456 11.53 17.75 18.56
N TRP A 457 11.89 18.40 17.46
CA TRP A 457 11.25 19.62 16.99
C TRP A 457 10.45 19.33 15.73
N GLY A 458 9.29 19.95 15.61
CA GLY A 458 8.46 19.88 14.42
C GLY A 458 7.02 19.49 14.72
N PRO A 459 6.14 19.57 13.70
CA PRO A 459 6.49 19.66 12.29
C PRO A 459 6.87 21.08 11.80
N TYR A 460 7.93 21.22 10.98
CA TYR A 460 8.37 22.55 10.50
C TYR A 460 7.33 23.29 9.65
N PHE A 461 6.40 22.58 9.02
CA PHE A 461 5.37 23.19 8.15
C PHE A 461 4.27 23.93 8.93
N TYR A 462 4.23 23.82 10.27
CA TYR A 462 3.40 24.67 11.12
C TYR A 462 4.14 25.89 11.68
N LEU A 463 5.45 26.03 11.40
CA LEU A 463 6.28 27.09 11.99
C LEU A 463 5.76 28.50 11.67
N PHE A 464 5.29 28.69 10.44
CA PHE A 464 4.72 29.94 9.96
C PHE A 464 3.35 29.67 9.37
N SER A 465 2.36 30.46 9.81
CA SER A 465 1.01 30.44 9.25
C SER A 465 0.45 31.86 9.21
N GLN A 466 -0.63 32.04 8.46
CA GLN A 466 -1.34 33.31 8.40
C GLN A 466 -2.84 33.07 8.33
N ASN A 467 -3.62 33.82 9.10
CA ASN A 467 -5.07 33.81 9.00
C ASN A 467 -5.66 35.20 9.26
N ARG A 468 -6.97 35.36 9.06
CA ARG A 468 -7.65 36.67 9.13
C ARG A 468 -7.64 37.27 10.54
N LEU A 469 -7.66 36.46 11.60
CA LEU A 469 -7.76 36.95 12.98
C LEU A 469 -6.39 37.16 13.63
N GLU A 470 -5.50 36.19 13.52
CA GLU A 470 -4.17 36.21 14.15
C GLU A 470 -3.12 36.93 13.29
N GLY A 471 -3.44 37.31 12.05
CA GLY A 471 -2.48 37.86 11.10
C GLY A 471 -1.35 36.86 10.84
N PHE A 472 -0.10 37.33 10.83
CA PHE A 472 1.07 36.46 10.80
C PHE A 472 1.21 35.73 12.14
N ARG A 473 1.42 34.41 12.10
CA ARG A 473 1.52 33.55 13.28
C ARG A 473 2.79 32.72 13.22
N VAL A 474 3.55 32.74 14.32
CA VAL A 474 4.74 31.90 14.51
C VAL A 474 4.43 30.85 15.57
N ARG A 475 4.76 29.59 15.31
CA ARG A 475 4.50 28.47 16.21
C ARG A 475 5.73 27.58 16.37
N LEU A 476 6.08 27.25 17.61
CA LEU A 476 7.15 26.33 17.94
C LEU A 476 6.58 25.04 18.52
N ASP A 477 6.80 23.92 17.84
CA ASP A 477 6.38 22.58 18.26
C ASP A 477 7.55 21.77 18.81
N LEU A 478 7.35 21.15 19.98
CA LEU A 478 8.31 20.26 20.62
C LEU A 478 7.65 18.96 21.06
N GLY A 479 8.40 17.86 20.95
CA GLY A 479 8.00 16.53 21.37
C GLY A 479 9.14 15.77 22.03
N THR A 480 8.85 14.58 22.53
CA THR A 480 9.82 13.65 23.12
C THR A 480 10.02 12.43 22.22
N THR A 481 11.23 11.87 22.20
CA THR A 481 11.55 10.69 21.40
C THR A 481 11.56 9.43 22.26
N PRO A 482 11.59 8.22 21.66
CA PRO A 482 11.73 6.97 22.43
C PRO A 482 13.02 6.87 23.25
N GLN A 483 14.00 7.77 23.05
CA GLN A 483 15.19 7.88 23.89
C GLN A 483 14.88 8.52 25.25
N PHE A 484 13.86 9.38 25.32
CA PHE A 484 13.37 9.94 26.59
C PHE A 484 12.63 8.86 27.38
N HIS A 485 11.61 8.26 26.75
CA HIS A 485 10.88 7.14 27.32
C HIS A 485 10.19 6.34 26.21
N LYS A 486 10.29 5.01 26.24
CA LYS A 486 9.70 4.19 25.17
C LYS A 486 8.18 4.33 25.11
N ASP A 487 7.52 4.49 26.25
CA ASP A 487 6.06 4.40 26.37
C ASP A 487 5.37 5.71 26.77
N LEU A 488 6.11 6.82 26.91
CA LEU A 488 5.58 8.12 27.31
C LEU A 488 5.94 9.15 26.25
N TYR A 489 4.92 9.73 25.63
CA TYR A 489 5.07 10.79 24.64
C TYR A 489 4.50 12.08 25.19
N LEU A 490 5.39 13.00 25.54
CA LEU A 490 5.09 14.39 25.84
C LEU A 490 5.29 15.21 24.57
N ASN A 491 4.30 16.02 24.22
CA ASN A 491 4.39 16.96 23.11
C ASN A 491 3.58 18.22 23.38
N GLY A 492 3.97 19.31 22.75
CA GLY A 492 3.26 20.57 22.87
C GLY A 492 3.76 21.60 21.87
N TYR A 493 3.01 22.68 21.74
CA TYR A 493 3.41 23.82 20.94
C TYR A 493 3.01 25.12 21.59
N LEU A 494 3.77 26.17 21.30
CA LEU A 494 3.47 27.54 21.67
C LEU A 494 3.48 28.40 20.40
N ALA A 495 2.42 29.16 20.20
CA ALA A 495 2.22 30.03 19.05
C ALA A 495 1.95 31.46 19.50
N TYR A 496 2.41 32.43 18.71
CA TYR A 496 2.13 33.85 18.87
C TYR A 496 1.54 34.41 17.58
N GLY A 497 0.34 34.99 17.68
CA GLY A 497 -0.30 35.73 16.59
C GLY A 497 0.03 37.21 16.70
N PHE A 498 0.62 37.78 15.65
CA PHE A 498 0.99 39.21 15.61
C PHE A 498 -0.20 40.14 15.29
N GLY A 499 -1.31 39.58 14.80
CA GLY A 499 -2.54 40.33 14.53
C GLY A 499 -3.45 40.47 15.74
N ASP A 500 -3.39 39.52 16.70
CA ASP A 500 -4.23 39.53 17.90
C ASP A 500 -3.44 39.65 19.21
N ASP A 501 -2.11 39.78 19.14
CA ASP A 501 -1.16 39.93 20.26
C ASP A 501 -1.34 38.91 21.38
N ARG A 502 -1.64 37.65 20.99
CA ARG A 502 -1.96 36.58 21.95
C ARG A 502 -1.13 35.33 21.74
N PHE A 503 -0.65 34.80 22.85
CA PHE A 503 -0.10 33.45 22.93
C PHE A 503 -1.21 32.39 22.93
N LYS A 504 -0.97 31.33 22.18
CA LYS A 504 -1.83 30.15 22.05
C LYS A 504 -0.95 28.91 22.11
N GLY A 505 -1.50 27.76 22.48
CA GLY A 505 -0.67 26.58 22.59
C GLY A 505 -1.40 25.32 23.00
N LYS A 506 -0.64 24.23 23.00
CA LYS A 506 -1.09 22.91 23.43
C LYS A 506 0.00 22.24 24.23
N LEU A 507 -0.40 21.51 25.25
CA LEU A 507 0.45 20.56 25.96
C LEU A 507 -0.30 19.24 26.06
N SER A 508 0.33 18.13 25.71
CA SER A 508 -0.24 16.81 25.85
C SER A 508 0.75 15.75 26.27
N ALA A 509 0.22 14.73 26.94
CA ALA A 509 0.93 13.57 27.43
C ALA A 509 0.15 12.31 27.07
N LEU A 510 0.81 11.39 26.36
CA LEU A 510 0.29 10.07 26.04
C LEU A 510 1.15 9.03 26.75
N TRP A 511 0.57 8.24 27.64
CA TRP A 511 1.25 7.15 28.32
C TRP A 511 0.66 5.80 27.90
N LEU A 512 1.47 5.00 27.20
CA LEU A 512 1.16 3.63 26.82
C LEU A 512 1.39 2.70 28.01
N LEU A 513 0.31 2.32 28.70
CA LEU A 513 0.38 1.35 29.79
C LEU A 513 0.65 -0.07 29.26
N LYS A 514 0.14 -0.38 28.06
CA LYS A 514 0.37 -1.64 27.36
C LYS A 514 0.31 -1.43 25.86
N ARG A 515 1.24 -2.02 25.10
CA ARG A 515 1.24 -1.96 23.63
C ARG A 515 0.26 -2.94 23.00
N HIS A 516 0.17 -4.16 23.55
CA HIS A 516 -0.60 -5.28 22.96
C HIS A 516 -1.37 -6.10 24.02
N PRO A 517 -2.72 -6.13 24.00
CA PRO A 517 -3.59 -5.23 23.27
C PRO A 517 -3.45 -3.81 23.85
N ARG A 518 -3.74 -2.80 23.04
CA ARG A 518 -3.35 -1.42 23.37
C ARG A 518 -4.15 -0.87 24.54
N MET A 519 -3.43 -0.29 25.50
CA MET A 519 -4.00 0.39 26.66
C MET A 519 -3.20 1.66 26.95
N TYR A 520 -3.88 2.81 27.03
CA TYR A 520 -3.20 4.08 27.27
C TYR A 520 -4.05 5.06 28.05
N VAL A 521 -3.36 6.01 28.69
CA VAL A 521 -3.93 7.22 29.26
C VAL A 521 -3.43 8.40 28.45
N TYR A 522 -4.31 9.34 28.14
CA TYR A 522 -3.98 10.57 27.42
C TYR A 522 -4.50 11.77 28.20
N GLY A 523 -3.68 12.82 28.30
CA GLY A 523 -4.07 14.09 28.85
C GLY A 523 -3.64 15.21 27.92
N SER A 524 -4.48 16.23 27.74
CA SER A 524 -4.11 17.43 26.99
C SER A 524 -4.78 18.68 27.51
N PHE A 525 -4.04 19.79 27.43
CA PHE A 525 -4.52 21.15 27.59
C PHE A 525 -4.27 21.89 26.28
N THR A 526 -5.31 22.44 25.67
CA THR A 526 -5.22 23.19 24.41
C THR A 526 -5.91 24.52 24.59
N ARG A 527 -5.24 25.60 24.21
CA ARG A 527 -5.81 26.94 24.11
C ARG A 527 -5.44 27.53 22.76
N ASP A 528 -6.31 27.37 21.77
CA ASP A 528 -6.02 27.76 20.39
C ASP A 528 -7.30 28.03 19.58
N LEU A 529 -7.16 28.64 18.40
CA LEU A 529 -8.28 28.82 17.49
C LEU A 529 -8.65 27.48 16.83
N ASP A 530 -9.94 27.17 16.87
CA ASP A 530 -10.57 26.08 16.15
C ASP A 530 -11.57 26.65 15.12
N ASN A 531 -11.69 25.96 13.99
CA ASN A 531 -12.67 26.24 12.95
C ASN A 531 -13.93 25.37 13.09
N GLY A 532 -14.09 24.70 14.23
CA GLY A 532 -15.25 23.85 14.55
C GLY A 532 -15.25 22.53 13.77
N ALA A 533 -14.09 22.06 13.32
CA ALA A 533 -13.99 20.84 12.52
C ALA A 533 -13.57 19.65 13.40
N THR A 534 -14.40 18.61 13.46
CA THR A 534 -14.19 17.46 14.37
C THR A 534 -13.97 16.14 13.61
N TYR A 535 -13.18 16.13 12.53
CA TYR A 535 -12.92 14.92 11.73
C TYR A 535 -11.43 14.57 11.70
N TYR A 536 -11.15 13.26 11.69
CA TYR A 536 -9.82 12.72 11.44
C TYR A 536 -9.44 12.93 9.96
N ASP A 537 -8.18 13.29 9.68
CA ASP A 537 -7.57 13.56 8.35
C ASP A 537 -7.88 14.90 7.66
N GLU A 538 -8.33 15.94 8.36
CA GLU A 538 -8.36 17.27 7.75
C GLU A 538 -6.94 17.84 7.54
N VAL A 539 -6.68 18.40 6.36
CA VAL A 539 -5.55 19.30 6.14
C VAL A 539 -5.80 20.53 6.99
N GLY A 540 -5.10 20.64 8.12
CA GLY A 540 -5.25 21.76 9.05
C GLY A 540 -5.26 23.10 8.30
N THR A 541 -6.19 23.96 8.68
CA THR A 541 -6.36 25.32 8.12
C THR A 541 -5.15 26.22 8.34
N ASP A 542 -4.20 25.79 9.18
CA ASP A 542 -2.92 26.46 9.41
C ASP A 542 -1.89 26.15 8.33
N ASN A 543 -2.26 25.42 7.27
CA ASN A 543 -1.37 25.15 6.14
C ASN A 543 -1.48 26.26 5.08
N ILE A 544 -0.33 26.79 4.65
CA ILE A 544 -0.19 27.83 3.61
C ILE A 544 -0.97 27.53 2.33
N PHE A 545 -1.18 26.25 2.00
CA PHE A 545 -1.91 25.83 0.79
C PHE A 545 -3.44 25.98 0.91
N SER A 546 -3.99 25.99 2.13
CA SER A 546 -5.44 26.05 2.36
C SER A 546 -6.04 27.42 2.01
N LEU A 547 -5.24 28.49 2.14
CA LEU A 547 -5.63 29.86 1.77
C LEU A 547 -5.86 30.00 0.25
N ALA A 548 -5.01 29.36 -0.56
CA ALA A 548 -5.04 29.49 -2.02
C ALA A 548 -6.22 28.77 -2.69
N ILE A 549 -6.83 27.80 -1.99
CA ILE A 549 -7.88 26.93 -2.54
C ILE A 549 -9.23 27.13 -1.84
N ARG A 550 -9.40 28.20 -1.07
CA ARG A 550 -10.65 28.52 -0.37
C ARG A 550 -11.71 29.06 -1.34
N LYS A 551 -12.99 28.73 -1.10
CA LYS A 551 -14.10 29.28 -1.87
C LYS A 551 -14.18 30.81 -1.66
N PRO A 552 -14.32 31.61 -2.73
CA PRO A 552 -14.48 33.06 -2.60
C PRO A 552 -15.78 33.39 -1.83
N ASN A 553 -15.81 34.52 -1.14
CA ASN A 553 -16.99 35.04 -0.44
C ASN A 553 -17.56 34.14 0.70
N VAL A 554 -16.81 33.14 1.18
CA VAL A 554 -17.18 32.35 2.36
C VAL A 554 -16.35 32.80 3.58
N PRO A 555 -16.92 33.56 4.53
CA PRO A 555 -16.18 34.12 5.66
C PRO A 555 -15.62 33.01 6.55
N GLN A 556 -14.42 33.24 7.09
CA GLN A 556 -13.80 32.32 8.05
C GLN A 556 -14.48 32.44 9.41
N LYS A 557 -14.87 31.30 9.97
CA LYS A 557 -15.56 31.17 11.26
C LYS A 557 -14.61 30.54 12.26
N PHE A 558 -14.17 31.32 13.23
CA PHE A 558 -13.21 30.89 14.25
C PHE A 558 -13.84 30.92 15.64
N MET A 559 -13.39 30.01 16.49
CA MET A 559 -13.68 29.99 17.91
C MET A 559 -12.38 29.74 18.67
N LEU A 560 -12.04 30.59 19.63
CA LEU A 560 -10.97 30.25 20.58
C LEU A 560 -11.52 29.19 21.53
N ILE A 561 -10.82 28.06 21.62
CA ILE A 561 -11.19 26.96 22.49
C ILE A 561 -10.14 26.85 23.60
N ASP A 562 -10.59 26.83 24.86
CA ASP A 562 -9.82 26.37 26.01
C ASP A 562 -10.34 24.95 26.36
N GLU A 563 -9.56 23.92 26.01
CA GLU A 563 -9.91 22.51 26.16
C GLU A 563 -8.96 21.81 27.14
N LYS A 564 -9.54 21.20 28.18
CA LYS A 564 -8.89 20.22 29.06
C LYS A 564 -9.48 18.86 28.79
N ARG A 565 -8.63 17.90 28.44
CA ARG A 565 -9.05 16.56 28.02
C ARG A 565 -8.24 15.51 28.76
N ALA A 566 -8.94 14.51 29.28
CA ALA A 566 -8.37 13.30 29.85
C ALA A 566 -9.06 12.09 29.24
N GLU A 567 -8.29 11.08 28.85
CA GLU A 567 -8.83 9.91 28.17
C GLU A 567 -8.16 8.63 28.68
N PHE A 568 -8.96 7.57 28.73
CA PHE A 568 -8.50 6.21 28.94
C PHE A 568 -9.00 5.33 27.80
N TYR A 569 -8.08 4.63 27.15
CA TYR A 569 -8.39 3.72 26.06
C TYR A 569 -7.90 2.32 26.40
N LYS A 570 -8.74 1.32 26.14
CA LYS A 570 -8.34 -0.08 26.23
C LYS A 570 -9.01 -0.92 25.15
N GLU A 571 -8.17 -1.71 24.51
CA GLU A 571 -8.53 -2.68 23.48
C GLU A 571 -8.41 -4.10 24.01
N TYR A 572 -9.18 -5.00 23.39
CA TYR A 572 -9.16 -6.43 23.64
C TYR A 572 -8.85 -7.20 22.35
N TYR A 573 -8.30 -8.41 22.47
CA TYR A 573 -7.98 -9.27 21.34
C TYR A 573 -9.21 -9.66 20.47
N SER A 574 -10.42 -9.49 20.97
CA SER A 574 -11.66 -9.70 20.21
C SER A 574 -11.92 -8.63 19.13
N GLY A 575 -11.17 -7.52 19.13
CA GLY A 575 -11.46 -6.34 18.31
C GLY A 575 -12.41 -5.34 19.00
N PHE A 576 -12.89 -5.66 20.21
CA PHE A 576 -13.63 -4.72 21.04
C PHE A 576 -12.68 -3.73 21.73
N SER A 577 -13.10 -2.48 21.83
CA SER A 577 -12.39 -1.43 22.55
C SER A 577 -13.38 -0.49 23.22
N HIS A 578 -12.97 0.07 24.34
CA HIS A 578 -13.69 1.15 25.01
C HIS A 578 -12.75 2.32 25.27
N HIS A 579 -13.29 3.50 25.06
CA HIS A 579 -12.60 4.77 25.20
C HIS A 579 -13.44 5.67 26.08
N PHE A 580 -12.95 5.95 27.27
CA PHE A 580 -13.53 6.93 28.16
C PHE A 580 -12.83 8.27 27.94
N SER A 581 -13.58 9.34 27.78
CA SER A 581 -13.05 10.69 27.65
C SER A 581 -13.78 11.63 28.59
N LEU A 582 -13.02 12.44 29.32
CA LEU A 582 -13.50 13.57 30.08
C LEU A 582 -12.97 14.83 29.41
N VAL A 583 -13.86 15.72 29.01
CA VAL A 583 -13.50 16.93 28.27
C VAL A 583 -14.21 18.13 28.88
N HIS A 584 -13.44 19.10 29.35
CA HIS A 584 -13.92 20.44 29.70
C HIS A 584 -13.54 21.37 28.56
N LYS A 585 -14.52 22.07 27.97
CA LYS A 585 -14.30 23.05 26.91
C LYS A 585 -14.96 24.37 27.26
N GLN A 586 -14.27 25.45 26.95
CA GLN A 586 -14.82 26.80 26.89
C GLN A 586 -14.68 27.33 25.47
N PHE A 587 -15.78 27.81 24.90
CA PHE A 587 -15.82 28.38 23.56
C PHE A 587 -15.89 29.90 23.62
N LEU A 588 -15.01 30.58 22.89
CA LEU A 588 -15.10 32.01 22.63
C LEU A 588 -15.23 32.23 21.12
N PRO A 589 -16.45 32.29 20.59
CA PRO A 589 -16.69 32.50 19.16
C PRO A 589 -16.36 33.93 18.73
N PHE A 590 -15.87 34.05 17.50
CA PHE A 590 -15.65 35.33 16.83
C PHE A 590 -16.61 35.50 15.65
N ASP A 591 -16.83 36.75 15.26
CA ASP A 591 -17.63 37.10 14.09
C ASP A 591 -17.17 36.31 12.83
N PRO A 592 -18.09 35.66 12.08
CA PRO A 592 -19.56 35.86 12.07
C PRO A 592 -20.36 34.85 12.92
N LEU A 593 -19.77 34.23 13.95
CA LEU A 593 -20.49 33.32 14.84
C LEU A 593 -21.18 34.08 15.99
N PRO A 594 -22.29 33.55 16.54
CA PRO A 594 -22.99 34.18 17.67
C PRO A 594 -22.12 34.33 18.91
N ALA A 595 -22.11 35.51 19.51
CA ALA A 595 -21.39 35.77 20.75
C ALA A 595 -22.00 35.02 21.95
N ALA A 596 -21.19 34.73 22.96
CA ALA A 596 -21.62 34.06 24.18
C ALA A 596 -22.74 34.80 24.94
N SER A 597 -22.81 36.13 24.80
CA SER A 597 -23.81 36.99 25.43
C SER A 597 -25.26 36.75 24.97
N LEU A 598 -25.44 36.06 23.83
CA LEU A 598 -26.77 35.74 23.29
C LEU A 598 -27.42 34.51 23.95
N TYR A 599 -26.68 33.80 24.82
CA TYR A 599 -27.12 32.53 25.39
C TYR A 599 -27.35 32.63 26.90
N PRO A 600 -28.33 31.89 27.45
CA PRO A 600 -28.74 32.02 28.84
C PRO A 600 -27.71 31.47 29.83
N HIS A 601 -27.59 32.14 30.97
CA HIS A 601 -26.84 31.65 32.12
C HIS A 601 -27.80 30.84 33.01
N HIS A 602 -27.64 29.51 33.08
CA HIS A 602 -28.52 28.63 33.85
C HIS A 602 -28.07 28.50 35.33
N GLY A 603 -27.76 29.63 35.96
CA GLY A 603 -27.34 29.71 37.36
C GLY A 603 -26.27 30.77 37.62
N ASN A 604 -26.07 31.12 38.89
CA ASN A 604 -25.06 32.09 39.29
C ASN A 604 -23.64 31.52 39.08
N GLY A 605 -22.84 32.20 38.25
CA GLY A 605 -21.43 31.87 38.01
C GLY A 605 -21.17 30.78 36.95
N LEU A 606 -22.20 30.32 36.23
CA LEU A 606 -22.05 29.42 35.08
C LEU A 606 -21.81 30.22 33.80
N ASP A 607 -21.01 29.68 32.87
CA ASP A 607 -20.66 30.33 31.61
C ASP A 607 -21.44 29.68 30.45
N PRO A 608 -22.24 30.45 29.67
CA PRO A 608 -23.10 29.94 28.61
C PRO A 608 -22.36 29.24 27.47
N MET A 609 -21.03 29.35 27.39
CA MET A 609 -20.20 28.67 26.40
C MET A 609 -19.17 27.72 27.02
N THR A 610 -19.36 27.33 28.28
CA THR A 610 -18.53 26.33 28.94
C THR A 610 -19.30 25.03 29.18
N ASN A 611 -18.69 23.90 28.85
CA ASN A 611 -19.26 22.57 29.14
C ASN A 611 -18.21 21.56 29.62
N MET A 612 -18.65 20.69 30.52
CA MET A 612 -17.92 19.47 30.90
C MET A 612 -18.68 18.26 30.36
N GLU A 613 -18.04 17.46 29.50
CA GLU A 613 -18.60 16.28 28.86
C GLU A 613 -17.82 15.03 29.32
N VAL A 614 -18.54 14.03 29.82
CA VAL A 614 -18.02 12.67 30.05
C VAL A 614 -18.58 11.78 28.96
N ALA A 615 -17.72 11.12 28.19
CA ALA A 615 -18.16 10.22 27.12
C ALA A 615 -17.51 8.85 27.22
N VAL A 616 -18.27 7.86 26.78
CA VAL A 616 -17.80 6.51 26.49
C VAL A 616 -18.03 6.22 25.01
N LYS A 617 -16.97 5.81 24.33
CA LYS A 617 -17.02 5.29 22.97
C LYS A 617 -16.71 3.80 23.01
N LEU A 618 -17.67 2.99 22.59
CA LEU A 618 -17.54 1.56 22.40
C LEU A 618 -17.32 1.29 20.92
N ARG A 619 -16.29 0.52 20.59
CA ARG A 619 -15.95 0.23 19.19
C ARG A 619 -15.64 -1.24 19.02
N TYR A 620 -16.22 -1.85 17.99
CA TYR A 620 -15.98 -3.23 17.60
C TYR A 620 -15.45 -3.28 16.16
N ALA A 621 -14.21 -3.72 16.01
CA ALA A 621 -13.53 -3.88 14.73
C ALA A 621 -12.85 -5.25 14.69
N PHE A 622 -13.53 -6.25 14.12
CA PHE A 622 -13.04 -7.62 14.13
C PHE A 622 -11.87 -7.79 13.15
N ARG A 623 -10.72 -8.32 13.60
CA ARG A 623 -9.53 -8.56 12.77
C ARG A 623 -9.03 -7.33 12.01
N GLU A 624 -9.07 -6.18 12.65
CA GLU A 624 -8.45 -4.97 12.13
C GLU A 624 -6.92 -5.08 12.16
N GLU A 625 -6.27 -4.60 11.10
CA GLU A 625 -4.82 -4.60 10.96
C GLU A 625 -4.27 -3.19 11.21
N PHE A 626 -3.09 -3.09 11.83
CA PHE A 626 -2.48 -1.80 12.18
C PHE A 626 -1.00 -1.74 11.76
N LEU A 627 -0.57 -0.57 11.30
CA LEU A 627 0.84 -0.18 11.25
C LEU A 627 1.19 0.60 12.51
N GLU A 628 2.09 0.07 13.34
CA GLU A 628 2.50 0.75 14.57
C GLU A 628 3.70 1.67 14.31
N GLY A 629 3.57 2.92 14.72
CA GLY A 629 4.71 3.82 14.92
C GLY A 629 5.28 3.67 16.33
N ASN A 630 6.16 4.60 16.70
CA ASN A 630 6.77 4.61 18.04
C ASN A 630 5.71 4.73 19.15
N TYR A 631 4.74 5.62 18.95
CA TYR A 631 3.66 5.90 19.92
C TYR A 631 2.27 5.73 19.30
N TYR A 632 2.01 6.33 18.13
CA TYR A 632 0.72 6.21 17.43
C TYR A 632 0.68 4.98 16.52
N ARG A 633 -0.52 4.54 16.15
CA ARG A 633 -0.75 3.47 15.18
C ARG A 633 -1.75 3.92 14.11
N PHE A 634 -1.60 3.42 12.90
CA PHE A 634 -2.51 3.67 11.79
C PHE A 634 -3.26 2.39 11.46
N SER A 635 -4.60 2.48 11.38
CA SER A 635 -5.41 1.34 10.94
C SER A 635 -5.28 1.14 9.43
N LEU A 636 -5.11 -0.10 9.00
CA LEU A 636 -5.20 -0.52 7.60
C LEU A 636 -6.63 -0.94 7.22
N GLY A 637 -7.59 -0.80 8.15
CA GLY A 637 -8.97 -1.24 8.01
C GLY A 637 -9.20 -2.68 8.47
N SER A 638 -10.47 -3.09 8.40
CA SER A 638 -10.90 -4.46 8.68
C SER A 638 -11.55 -5.06 7.42
N LYS A 639 -11.58 -6.39 7.35
CA LYS A 639 -12.38 -7.16 6.37
C LYS A 639 -13.87 -7.20 6.72
N TYR A 640 -14.24 -6.74 7.91
CA TYR A 640 -15.59 -6.75 8.44
C TYR A 640 -16.00 -5.33 8.85
N PRO A 641 -17.31 -5.04 8.92
CA PRO A 641 -17.80 -3.73 9.33
C PRO A 641 -17.28 -3.31 10.70
N ILE A 642 -16.94 -2.03 10.81
CA ILE A 642 -16.54 -1.38 12.04
C ILE A 642 -17.76 -0.67 12.60
N VAL A 643 -18.14 -1.04 13.83
CA VAL A 643 -19.28 -0.46 14.54
C VAL A 643 -18.76 0.38 15.70
N GLU A 644 -19.24 1.61 15.79
CA GLU A 644 -18.91 2.55 16.86
C GLU A 644 -20.19 3.09 17.49
N ILE A 645 -20.25 3.06 18.82
CA ILE A 645 -21.33 3.65 19.61
C ILE A 645 -20.68 4.66 20.54
N LYS A 646 -21.14 5.91 20.51
CA LYS A 646 -20.70 6.97 21.42
C LYS A 646 -21.87 7.40 22.28
N TYR A 647 -21.65 7.42 23.59
CA TYR A 647 -22.58 8.01 24.54
C TYR A 647 -21.85 9.04 25.39
N ALA A 648 -22.37 10.27 25.44
CA ALA A 648 -21.79 11.37 26.18
C ALA A 648 -22.81 12.04 27.09
N VAL A 649 -22.36 12.53 28.23
CA VAL A 649 -23.17 13.23 29.23
C VAL A 649 -22.51 14.56 29.54
N GLY A 650 -23.24 15.66 29.34
CA GLY A 650 -22.89 16.98 29.82
C GLY A 650 -23.24 17.12 31.30
N VAL A 651 -22.28 17.53 32.12
CA VAL A 651 -22.46 17.69 33.57
C VAL A 651 -22.50 19.18 33.90
N GLN A 652 -23.63 19.66 34.42
CA GLN A 652 -23.80 21.05 34.84
C GLN A 652 -23.15 21.32 36.21
N GLY A 653 -22.68 22.55 36.44
CA GLY A 653 -22.23 23.05 37.75
C GLY A 653 -20.75 22.84 38.05
N ILE A 654 -20.07 21.90 37.37
CA ILE A 654 -18.63 21.66 37.57
C ILE A 654 -17.82 22.57 36.64
N MET A 655 -16.80 23.25 37.17
CA MET A 655 -15.91 24.14 36.39
C MET A 655 -16.67 25.14 35.50
N LYS A 656 -17.75 25.74 36.03
CA LYS A 656 -18.64 26.69 35.32
C LYS A 656 -19.42 26.10 34.13
N SER A 657 -19.52 24.78 34.02
CA SER A 657 -20.32 24.11 33.00
C SER A 657 -21.81 24.46 33.12
N ASN A 658 -22.43 24.93 32.04
CA ASN A 658 -23.77 25.51 32.08
C ASN A 658 -24.91 24.55 31.72
N TYR A 659 -24.62 23.43 31.04
CA TYR A 659 -25.67 22.55 30.49
C TYR A 659 -25.55 21.10 30.97
N HIS A 660 -26.70 20.48 31.21
CA HIS A 660 -26.84 19.05 31.41
C HIS A 660 -27.52 18.42 30.19
N TYR A 661 -26.90 17.43 29.56
CA TYR A 661 -27.43 16.80 28.34
C TYR A 661 -26.89 15.38 28.15
N HIS A 662 -27.52 14.64 27.24
CA HIS A 662 -27.06 13.33 26.79
C HIS A 662 -26.91 13.34 25.27
N LYS A 663 -25.80 12.79 24.76
CA LYS A 663 -25.60 12.57 23.32
C LYS A 663 -25.41 11.08 23.08
N ALA A 664 -26.20 10.52 22.19
CA ALA A 664 -26.03 9.16 21.70
C ALA A 664 -25.77 9.20 20.20
N GLY A 665 -24.77 8.47 19.74
CA GLY A 665 -24.43 8.36 18.33
C GLY A 665 -23.99 6.96 17.97
N VAL A 666 -24.33 6.52 16.77
CA VAL A 666 -23.91 5.24 16.19
C VAL A 666 -23.35 5.46 14.80
N THR A 667 -22.27 4.76 14.49
CA THR A 667 -21.62 4.78 13.18
C THR A 667 -21.28 3.35 12.77
N VAL A 668 -21.60 3.00 11.52
CA VAL A 668 -21.25 1.73 10.90
C VAL A 668 -20.56 2.01 9.58
N SER A 669 -19.33 1.52 9.43
CA SER A 669 -18.54 1.73 8.21
C SER A 669 -17.87 0.44 7.75
N ASP A 670 -17.75 0.27 6.43
CA ASP A 670 -17.02 -0.84 5.83
C ASP A 670 -16.50 -0.47 4.43
N GLN A 671 -15.51 -1.21 3.96
CA GLN A 671 -14.98 -1.13 2.61
C GLN A 671 -15.06 -2.50 1.93
N VAL A 672 -16.15 -2.72 1.23
CA VAL A 672 -16.45 -3.98 0.56
C VAL A 672 -15.77 -4.03 -0.81
N LYS A 673 -14.95 -5.06 -1.05
CA LYS A 673 -14.44 -5.36 -2.40
C LYS A 673 -15.54 -6.11 -3.16
N LEU A 674 -15.90 -5.62 -4.35
CA LEU A 674 -16.91 -6.19 -5.23
C LEU A 674 -16.28 -6.62 -6.57
N PRO A 675 -15.41 -7.64 -6.66
CA PRO A 675 -14.85 -8.07 -7.94
C PRO A 675 -15.93 -8.58 -8.91
N PRO A 676 -15.92 -8.21 -10.20
CA PRO A 676 -14.97 -7.31 -10.88
C PRO A 676 -15.37 -5.82 -10.86
N PHE A 677 -16.48 -5.44 -10.21
CA PHE A 677 -17.06 -4.09 -10.14
C PHE A 677 -16.34 -3.10 -9.20
N GLY A 678 -15.12 -3.41 -8.75
CA GLY A 678 -14.29 -2.49 -7.95
C GLY A 678 -14.56 -2.56 -6.44
N SER A 679 -14.63 -1.41 -5.75
CA SER A 679 -14.78 -1.35 -4.28
C SER A 679 -15.83 -0.32 -3.84
N LEU A 680 -16.67 -0.72 -2.89
CA LEU A 680 -17.72 0.09 -2.30
C LEU A 680 -17.35 0.42 -0.85
N TYR A 681 -17.11 1.70 -0.58
CA TYR A 681 -17.05 2.23 0.77
C TYR A 681 -18.42 2.75 1.17
N TYR A 682 -18.90 2.37 2.34
CA TYR A 682 -20.09 2.96 2.94
C TYR A 682 -19.84 3.34 4.39
N ASN A 683 -20.46 4.42 4.81
CA ASN A 683 -20.51 4.88 6.20
C ASN A 683 -21.92 5.37 6.50
N VAL A 684 -22.62 4.71 7.41
CA VAL A 684 -23.96 5.07 7.87
C VAL A 684 -23.85 5.50 9.31
N PHE A 685 -24.42 6.66 9.65
CA PHE A 685 -24.30 7.25 10.96
C PHE A 685 -25.60 7.91 11.39
N GLY A 686 -25.81 8.03 12.69
CA GLY A 686 -26.95 8.74 13.24
C GLY A 686 -26.75 9.04 14.70
N GLY A 687 -27.43 10.07 15.20
CA GLY A 687 -27.28 10.50 16.57
C GLY A 687 -28.45 11.34 17.05
N LYS A 688 -28.55 11.44 18.37
CA LYS A 688 -29.53 12.25 19.07
C LYS A 688 -28.94 12.89 20.32
N ILE A 689 -29.30 14.14 20.52
CA ILE A 689 -28.93 14.98 21.66
C ILE A 689 -30.22 15.22 22.45
N PHE A 690 -30.20 14.85 23.72
CA PHE A 690 -31.31 15.00 24.65
C PHE A 690 -30.90 16.01 25.72
N GLY A 691 -31.80 16.92 26.07
CA GLY A 691 -31.53 17.94 27.08
C GLY A 691 -32.36 19.19 26.83
N PRO A 692 -32.20 20.21 27.70
CA PRO A 692 -32.79 21.53 27.50
C PRO A 692 -32.16 22.24 26.30
N ALA A 693 -32.68 23.43 25.98
CA ALA A 693 -32.12 24.30 24.94
C ALA A 693 -30.61 24.53 25.17
N MET A 694 -29.82 24.36 24.12
CA MET A 694 -28.36 24.47 24.17
C MET A 694 -27.81 25.27 22.98
N PRO A 695 -26.64 25.91 23.15
CA PRO A 695 -25.98 26.65 22.08
C PRO A 695 -25.51 25.71 20.98
N TYR A 696 -25.41 26.26 19.76
CA TYR A 696 -24.96 25.56 18.56
C TYR A 696 -23.63 24.83 18.71
N THR A 697 -22.74 25.28 19.61
CA THR A 697 -21.45 24.64 19.92
C THR A 697 -21.59 23.26 20.57
N LEU A 698 -22.75 22.97 21.17
CA LEU A 698 -23.08 21.69 21.78
C LEU A 698 -24.01 20.84 20.91
N LEU A 699 -24.57 21.40 19.84
CA LEU A 699 -25.40 20.71 18.86
C LEU A 699 -24.53 20.01 17.78
N GLU A 700 -25.16 19.18 16.95
CA GLU A 700 -24.47 18.60 15.80
C GLU A 700 -24.35 19.66 14.70
N VAL A 701 -23.12 20.09 14.43
CA VAL A 701 -22.78 20.92 13.27
C VAL A 701 -22.37 20.00 12.13
N HIS A 702 -23.23 19.89 11.12
CA HIS A 702 -22.97 18.99 10.00
C HIS A 702 -21.71 19.40 9.21
N PRO A 703 -20.90 18.43 8.76
CA PRO A 703 -19.60 18.73 8.17
C PRO A 703 -19.72 19.37 6.80
N GLY A 704 -19.48 20.68 6.72
CA GLY A 704 -19.37 21.40 5.45
C GLY A 704 -17.93 21.56 4.97
N ASN A 705 -17.76 21.66 3.65
CA ASN A 705 -16.49 21.96 2.99
C ASN A 705 -16.48 23.38 2.41
N GLU A 706 -15.54 24.21 2.87
CA GLU A 706 -15.38 25.61 2.42
C GLU A 706 -14.18 25.81 1.48
N ILE A 707 -13.53 24.73 1.05
CA ILE A 707 -12.38 24.75 0.12
C ILE A 707 -12.68 23.94 -1.16
N TYR A 708 -11.98 24.24 -2.26
CA TYR A 708 -12.06 23.51 -3.54
C TYR A 708 -11.29 22.17 -3.54
N TYR A 709 -10.76 21.76 -2.39
CA TYR A 709 -10.21 20.43 -2.20
C TYR A 709 -11.31 19.45 -1.80
N TYR A 710 -11.44 18.31 -2.50
CA TYR A 710 -12.46 17.32 -2.17
C TYR A 710 -12.20 16.69 -0.80
N ASN A 711 -13.17 16.75 0.10
CA ASN A 711 -13.11 16.10 1.40
C ASN A 711 -14.03 14.86 1.42
N LYS A 712 -13.44 13.68 1.67
CA LYS A 712 -14.18 12.41 1.75
C LYS A 712 -15.14 12.38 2.95
N TYR A 713 -14.80 13.03 4.06
CA TYR A 713 -15.55 12.97 5.32
C TYR A 713 -16.56 14.10 5.51
N ALA A 714 -16.57 15.10 4.62
CA ALA A 714 -17.51 16.23 4.67
C ALA A 714 -18.43 16.31 3.45
N PHE A 715 -19.54 17.03 3.58
CA PHE A 715 -20.39 17.43 2.47
C PHE A 715 -19.71 18.55 1.69
N ASN A 716 -19.40 18.30 0.42
CA ASN A 716 -18.54 19.19 -0.37
C ASN A 716 -19.27 20.45 -0.84
N MET A 717 -20.59 20.38 -1.02
CA MET A 717 -21.43 21.51 -1.42
C MET A 717 -22.07 22.25 -0.24
N MET A 718 -21.92 21.74 0.98
CA MET A 718 -22.43 22.35 2.21
C MET A 718 -21.36 23.28 2.80
N ASN A 719 -21.73 24.46 3.28
CA ASN A 719 -20.83 25.31 4.05
C ASN A 719 -20.80 24.91 5.52
N ARG A 720 -19.71 25.21 6.23
CA ARG A 720 -19.65 24.94 7.68
C ARG A 720 -20.69 25.77 8.41
N PHE A 721 -21.25 25.22 9.49
CA PHE A 721 -22.32 25.87 10.25
C PHE A 721 -23.58 26.21 9.43
N GLU A 722 -23.76 25.63 8.23
CA GLU A 722 -25.00 25.86 7.46
C GLU A 722 -26.19 25.14 8.10
N PHE A 723 -26.02 23.90 8.54
CA PHE A 723 -27.09 23.10 9.15
C PHE A 723 -26.73 22.61 10.55
N LEU A 724 -27.65 22.84 11.49
CA LEU A 724 -27.61 22.35 12.86
C LEU A 724 -28.67 21.26 13.07
N SER A 725 -28.37 20.27 13.90
CA SER A 725 -29.34 19.26 14.32
C SER A 725 -29.09 18.76 15.75
N ASP A 726 -30.17 18.34 16.41
CA ASP A 726 -30.12 17.58 17.67
C ASP A 726 -30.61 16.15 17.47
N GLU A 727 -31.23 15.82 16.34
CA GLU A 727 -31.52 14.47 15.89
C GLU A 727 -31.19 14.37 14.41
N TYR A 728 -30.36 13.40 14.04
CA TYR A 728 -29.87 13.24 12.66
C TYR A 728 -29.59 11.79 12.29
N ALA A 729 -29.69 11.51 11.00
CA ALA A 729 -29.26 10.26 10.38
C ALA A 729 -28.71 10.56 8.99
N GLY A 730 -27.64 9.89 8.59
CA GLY A 730 -26.98 10.15 7.33
C GLY A 730 -26.16 8.97 6.81
N PHE A 731 -25.72 9.10 5.58
CA PHE A 731 -24.86 8.14 4.91
C PHE A 731 -23.84 8.83 4.00
N ASN A 732 -22.73 8.15 3.77
CA ASN A 732 -21.68 8.53 2.83
C ASN A 732 -21.22 7.26 2.10
N ILE A 733 -21.41 7.24 0.78
CA ILE A 733 -21.09 6.11 -0.08
C ILE A 733 -20.11 6.57 -1.16
N GLU A 734 -19.05 5.81 -1.38
CA GLU A 734 -18.14 5.97 -2.53
C GLU A 734 -17.97 4.60 -3.19
N HIS A 735 -18.31 4.53 -4.49
CA HIS A 735 -18.08 3.34 -5.30
C HIS A 735 -17.00 3.64 -6.34
N THR A 736 -15.83 3.02 -6.16
CA THR A 736 -14.74 3.08 -7.13
C THR A 736 -14.89 1.91 -8.10
N LEU A 737 -15.19 2.19 -9.36
CA LEU A 737 -15.41 1.19 -10.42
C LEU A 737 -14.10 0.77 -11.12
N GLY A 738 -12.99 1.45 -10.81
CA GLY A 738 -11.74 1.27 -11.55
C GLY A 738 -11.89 1.80 -12.98
N SER A 739 -11.39 1.08 -13.98
CA SER A 739 -11.49 1.56 -15.36
C SER A 739 -12.91 1.55 -15.95
N GLY A 740 -13.86 0.79 -15.37
CA GLY A 740 -15.27 0.78 -15.79
C GLY A 740 -15.50 0.83 -17.30
N ILE A 741 -16.30 1.81 -17.76
CA ILE A 741 -16.59 2.04 -19.18
C ILE A 741 -15.36 2.58 -19.95
N PHE A 742 -14.42 3.24 -19.26
CA PHE A 742 -13.20 3.79 -19.87
C PHE A 742 -12.28 2.72 -20.46
N ASN A 743 -12.44 1.45 -20.06
CA ASN A 743 -11.74 0.33 -20.69
C ASN A 743 -12.10 0.13 -22.17
N TYR A 744 -13.31 0.51 -22.58
CA TYR A 744 -13.79 0.34 -23.96
C TYR A 744 -13.39 1.49 -24.89
N ILE A 745 -12.92 2.62 -24.36
CA ILE A 745 -12.52 3.79 -25.13
C ILE A 745 -10.99 3.78 -25.29
N PRO A 746 -10.43 3.55 -26.50
CA PRO A 746 -9.00 3.27 -26.67
C PRO A 746 -8.05 4.36 -26.14
N LEU A 747 -8.38 5.65 -26.37
CA LEU A 747 -7.55 6.77 -25.93
C LEU A 747 -7.57 6.92 -24.39
N VAL A 748 -8.75 6.83 -23.79
CA VAL A 748 -8.94 6.95 -22.34
C VAL A 748 -8.30 5.77 -21.60
N ARG A 749 -8.37 4.57 -22.17
CA ARG A 749 -7.66 3.38 -21.68
C ARG A 749 -6.14 3.60 -21.63
N LYS A 750 -5.53 4.26 -22.63
CA LYS A 750 -4.09 4.58 -22.63
C LYS A 750 -3.71 5.55 -21.51
N LEU A 751 -4.58 6.51 -21.20
CA LEU A 751 -4.40 7.42 -20.06
C LEU A 751 -4.60 6.70 -18.70
N LYS A 752 -5.20 5.52 -18.73
CA LYS A 752 -5.59 4.68 -17.59
C LYS A 752 -6.46 5.42 -16.56
N PHE A 753 -7.38 6.26 -17.05
CA PHE A 753 -8.37 6.93 -16.21
C PHE A 753 -9.28 5.92 -15.52
N ARG A 754 -9.81 6.32 -14.36
CA ARG A 754 -10.69 5.50 -13.53
C ARG A 754 -11.96 6.28 -13.20
N GLN A 755 -13.05 5.55 -13.07
CA GLN A 755 -14.40 6.04 -12.81
C GLN A 755 -14.79 5.73 -11.36
N PHE A 756 -15.53 6.65 -10.76
CA PHE A 756 -16.16 6.46 -9.46
C PHE A 756 -17.45 7.28 -9.39
N TRP A 757 -18.29 6.99 -8.41
CA TRP A 757 -19.37 7.86 -8.00
C TRP A 757 -19.47 7.92 -6.48
N THR A 758 -20.05 9.00 -5.98
CA THR A 758 -20.24 9.27 -4.56
C THR A 758 -21.67 9.73 -4.31
N ALA A 759 -22.22 9.36 -3.17
CA ALA A 759 -23.52 9.84 -2.71
C ALA A 759 -23.44 10.07 -1.20
N LYS A 760 -23.79 11.29 -0.78
CA LYS A 760 -23.85 11.66 0.64
C LYS A 760 -25.20 12.26 0.94
N GLY A 761 -25.87 11.73 1.96
CA GLY A 761 -27.18 12.19 2.37
C GLY A 761 -27.24 12.37 3.87
N ILE A 762 -28.02 13.36 4.32
CA ILE A 762 -28.31 13.57 5.73
C ILE A 762 -29.71 14.13 5.91
N ILE A 763 -30.42 13.62 6.89
CA ILE A 763 -31.67 14.16 7.38
C ILE A 763 -31.49 14.50 8.85
N GLY A 764 -32.11 15.60 9.28
CA GLY A 764 -32.07 15.99 10.67
C GLY A 764 -33.14 17.00 11.02
N LYS A 765 -33.30 17.23 12.31
CA LYS A 765 -34.18 18.25 12.86
C LYS A 765 -33.54 18.90 14.09
N LEU A 766 -34.13 20.01 14.48
CA LEU A 766 -33.94 20.65 15.78
C LEU A 766 -35.26 20.55 16.54
N SER A 767 -35.20 20.33 17.85
CA SER A 767 -36.31 20.59 18.77
C SER A 767 -36.67 22.07 18.78
N ASP A 768 -37.91 22.38 19.14
CA ASP A 768 -38.44 23.76 19.05
C ASP A 768 -37.71 24.70 20.01
N ASP A 769 -37.32 24.23 21.19
CA ASP A 769 -36.48 24.96 22.14
C ASP A 769 -35.10 25.30 21.56
N ASN A 770 -34.44 24.34 20.89
CA ASN A 770 -33.15 24.58 20.24
C ASN A 770 -33.27 25.50 19.02
N LYS A 771 -34.40 25.46 18.29
CA LYS A 771 -34.66 26.40 17.19
C LYS A 771 -34.78 27.83 17.71
N ALA A 772 -35.60 28.04 18.75
CA ALA A 772 -35.83 29.34 19.35
C ALA A 772 -34.51 29.97 19.84
N LEU A 773 -33.64 29.15 20.45
CA LEU A 773 -32.36 29.63 20.98
C LEU A 773 -31.31 29.94 19.90
N ASN A 774 -31.26 29.19 18.79
CA ASN A 774 -30.14 29.26 17.84
C ASN A 774 -30.46 29.95 16.50
N LEU A 775 -31.74 30.10 16.12
CA LEU A 775 -32.12 30.61 14.79
C LEU A 775 -32.64 32.05 14.80
N ASP A 776 -32.99 32.63 15.95
CA ASP A 776 -33.71 33.91 16.05
C ASP A 776 -32.81 35.17 15.96
N HIS A 777 -31.50 34.99 15.81
CA HIS A 777 -30.52 36.08 15.96
C HIS A 777 -29.88 36.55 14.64
N GLY A 778 -30.48 36.23 13.48
CA GLY A 778 -30.00 36.72 12.17
C GLY A 778 -28.70 36.08 11.66
N TYR A 779 -28.23 35.00 12.29
CA TYR A 779 -27.07 34.21 11.86
C TYR A 779 -27.45 33.20 10.77
N PRO A 780 -26.51 32.75 9.92
CA PRO A 780 -26.82 31.92 8.75
C PRO A 780 -27.19 30.46 9.06
N PHE A 781 -27.43 30.13 10.33
CA PHE A 781 -27.76 28.78 10.75
C PHE A 781 -29.13 28.36 10.23
N LYS A 782 -29.23 27.14 9.73
CA LYS A 782 -30.48 26.53 9.29
C LYS A 782 -30.63 25.17 9.93
N THR A 783 -31.84 24.61 9.84
CA THR A 783 -32.08 23.21 10.16
C THR A 783 -32.75 22.53 8.97
N LEU A 784 -32.53 21.24 8.84
CA LEU A 784 -33.08 20.43 7.75
C LEU A 784 -34.60 20.22 7.90
N GLN A 785 -35.15 20.34 9.11
CA GLN A 785 -36.59 20.18 9.40
C GLN A 785 -37.21 18.90 8.80
N GLY A 786 -36.45 17.80 8.74
CA GLY A 786 -36.90 16.55 8.11
C GLY A 786 -36.80 16.54 6.58
N ASN A 787 -36.39 17.62 5.92
CA ASN A 787 -36.01 17.62 4.52
C ASN A 787 -34.56 17.12 4.37
N PRO A 788 -34.29 16.09 3.57
CA PRO A 788 -32.92 15.60 3.43
C PRO A 788 -32.05 16.62 2.68
N TYR A 789 -30.80 16.74 3.11
CA TYR A 789 -29.71 17.23 2.27
C TYR A 789 -29.12 16.04 1.51
N LEU A 790 -28.92 16.20 0.21
CA LEU A 790 -28.36 15.16 -0.65
C LEU A 790 -27.38 15.79 -1.63
N GLU A 791 -26.18 15.22 -1.70
CA GLU A 791 -25.22 15.50 -2.77
C GLU A 791 -24.78 14.20 -3.44
N VAL A 792 -24.67 14.25 -4.76
CA VAL A 792 -24.20 13.15 -5.59
C VAL A 792 -23.04 13.67 -6.42
N GLY A 793 -21.99 12.88 -6.57
CA GLY A 793 -20.85 13.26 -7.38
C GLY A 793 -20.32 12.10 -8.22
N THR A 794 -19.65 12.44 -9.30
CA THR A 794 -18.86 11.51 -10.10
C THR A 794 -17.63 12.24 -10.63
N GLY A 795 -16.68 11.52 -11.20
CA GLY A 795 -15.47 12.15 -11.66
C GLY A 795 -14.50 11.20 -12.32
N ILE A 796 -13.32 11.75 -12.55
CA ILE A 796 -12.20 11.03 -13.15
C ILE A 796 -11.06 11.05 -12.13
N GLU A 797 -10.64 9.88 -11.70
CA GLU A 797 -9.43 9.72 -10.92
C GLU A 797 -8.30 9.14 -11.80
N ASN A 798 -7.09 9.14 -11.24
CA ASN A 798 -5.86 8.69 -11.92
C ASN A 798 -5.36 9.60 -13.05
N ILE A 799 -5.74 10.88 -13.04
CA ILE A 799 -5.20 11.90 -13.94
C ILE A 799 -3.74 12.15 -13.56
N LEU A 800 -2.83 12.00 -14.51
CA LEU A 800 -1.37 12.02 -14.26
C LEU A 800 -0.90 11.10 -13.12
N LYS A 801 -1.72 10.10 -12.74
CA LYS A 801 -1.50 9.15 -11.63
C LYS A 801 -1.65 9.66 -10.20
N PHE A 802 -1.99 10.93 -10.01
CA PHE A 802 -2.09 11.53 -8.67
C PHE A 802 -3.31 12.42 -8.47
N ILE A 803 -3.89 12.93 -9.56
CA ILE A 803 -4.95 13.92 -9.53
C ILE A 803 -6.29 13.20 -9.70
N ARG A 804 -7.24 13.59 -8.87
CA ARG A 804 -8.66 13.24 -8.97
C ARG A 804 -9.45 14.54 -9.09
N VAL A 805 -10.42 14.54 -10.00
CA VAL A 805 -11.37 15.64 -10.19
C VAL A 805 -12.77 15.11 -9.94
N ASP A 806 -13.48 15.74 -9.02
CA ASP A 806 -14.83 15.40 -8.59
C ASP A 806 -15.80 16.48 -9.06
N PHE A 807 -16.85 16.06 -9.74
CA PHE A 807 -18.01 16.87 -10.09
C PHE A 807 -19.11 16.52 -9.10
N VAL A 808 -19.57 17.49 -8.31
CA VAL A 808 -20.53 17.25 -7.23
C VAL A 808 -21.75 18.14 -7.42
N TRP A 809 -22.94 17.55 -7.37
CA TRP A 809 -24.23 18.22 -7.46
C TRP A 809 -24.94 18.14 -6.12
N ARG A 810 -25.42 19.28 -5.64
CA ARG A 810 -26.37 19.36 -4.52
C ARG A 810 -27.78 19.15 -5.07
N LEU A 811 -28.41 18.03 -4.73
CA LEU A 811 -29.74 17.65 -5.19
C LEU A 811 -30.85 18.11 -4.25
N ALA A 812 -30.57 18.12 -2.95
CA ALA A 812 -31.53 18.53 -1.92
C ALA A 812 -30.80 19.30 -0.79
N PRO A 813 -31.47 20.27 -0.13
CA PRO A 813 -32.74 20.88 -0.52
C PRO A 813 -32.66 21.53 -1.90
N ARG A 814 -33.79 21.60 -2.64
CA ARG A 814 -33.80 22.17 -3.99
C ARG A 814 -33.36 23.63 -3.92
N PRO A 815 -32.28 24.02 -4.63
CA PRO A 815 -31.86 25.40 -4.67
C PRO A 815 -32.96 26.26 -5.30
N LEU A 816 -33.21 27.45 -4.76
CA LEU A 816 -34.21 28.37 -5.31
C LEU A 816 -33.81 28.77 -6.74
N PRO A 817 -34.76 29.04 -7.65
CA PRO A 817 -34.48 29.37 -9.06
C PRO A 817 -33.41 30.44 -9.25
N ASP A 818 -33.37 31.43 -8.35
CA ASP A 818 -32.47 32.59 -8.40
C ASP A 818 -31.11 32.37 -7.70
N GLU A 819 -30.87 31.22 -7.08
CA GLU A 819 -29.56 30.92 -6.48
C GLU A 819 -28.50 30.61 -7.56
N ALA A 820 -27.32 31.22 -7.39
CA ALA A 820 -26.18 31.05 -8.29
C ALA A 820 -25.83 29.57 -8.54
N TYR A 821 -25.45 29.25 -9.78
CA TYR A 821 -25.10 27.89 -10.22
C TYR A 821 -24.01 27.23 -9.35
N GLU A 822 -23.09 28.03 -8.82
CA GLU A 822 -22.00 27.63 -7.91
C GLU A 822 -22.49 27.00 -6.58
N ARG A 823 -23.75 27.24 -6.20
CA ARG A 823 -24.39 26.57 -5.04
C ARG A 823 -25.01 25.22 -5.38
N ARG A 824 -25.23 24.95 -6.67
CA ARG A 824 -25.86 23.71 -7.18
C ARG A 824 -24.84 22.68 -7.62
N PHE A 825 -23.70 23.16 -8.12
CA PHE A 825 -22.65 22.34 -8.71
C PHE A 825 -21.26 22.87 -8.34
N GLY A 826 -20.35 21.96 -8.00
CA GLY A 826 -18.96 22.28 -7.71
C GLY A 826 -18.00 21.31 -8.36
N ILE A 827 -16.83 21.81 -8.73
CA ILE A 827 -15.69 21.04 -9.21
C ILE A 827 -14.64 21.06 -8.11
N PHE A 828 -14.22 19.88 -7.66
CA PHE A 828 -13.24 19.74 -6.59
C PHE A 828 -12.04 18.95 -7.08
N GLY A 829 -10.84 19.37 -6.67
CA GLY A 829 -9.60 18.64 -6.92
C GLY A 829 -9.18 17.87 -5.67
N SER A 830 -8.59 16.69 -5.82
CA SER A 830 -7.87 16.04 -4.73
C SER A 830 -6.63 15.32 -5.23
N PHE A 831 -5.67 15.14 -4.31
CA PHE A 831 -4.52 14.29 -4.54
C PHE A 831 -4.79 12.93 -3.92
N LYS A 832 -4.78 11.89 -4.74
CA LYS A 832 -5.01 10.50 -4.31
C LYS A 832 -3.86 9.65 -4.83
N LEU A 833 -2.98 9.25 -3.93
CA LEU A 833 -1.90 8.32 -4.22
C LEU A 833 -2.40 6.90 -4.01
N GLN A 834 -2.54 6.14 -5.09
CA GLN A 834 -2.89 4.72 -5.07
C GLN A 834 -1.71 3.93 -5.63
N PHE A 835 -1.17 3.03 -4.80
CA PHE A 835 -0.08 2.12 -5.13
C PHE A 835 -0.61 0.78 -5.66
#